data_AF-A0A7V8Y0P5-F1
#
_entry.id   AF-A0A7V8Y0P5-F1
#
_cell.length_a   1.000
_cell.length_b   1.000
_cell.length_c   1.000
_cell.angle_alpha   90.00
_cell.angle_beta   90.00
_cell.angle_gamma   90.00
#
_symmetry.space_group_name_H-M   'P 1'
#
loop_
_entity.id
_entity.type
_entity.pdbx_description
1 polymer ?
#
loop_
_entity_poly.entity_id
_entity_poly.type
_entity_poly.pdbx_seq_one_letter_code
_entity_poly.pdbx_strand_id
1 'polypeptide(L)'
;MNPTAHEQQSTVEPIAIVGLSCRVPGAGDASQFWDNLVNGVESLRHYTREEQRAAGVPEHMLDDPNFVRAAMVVDDYDRFDAAFFNMSLREAELRDPQHRLFLELAHTALEDAGYDPTRYSGDIAVYAGVGSDVYQWVNIRSNPHAYASAGWLAVMVGNHSDYCATLASYKLDLTGPSYTLHTACSTSLVGVHIACEALRNGECDIALTGAATIEVPAGHGYVFDENGITSPDGHCRAFDAEAGGTIWGSGGGVVVLKRLADALADGDHVRAVVRGNAINNDGARKVGFSAPSTEGQAAVIAQALGVADIDPRTVTYVEAHGTGTALGDPIEVEGLSTVYQQDTDDRGWCGIGSVKTNIGHLGQAAGIAGLIKTVLALEHGLLPASLHFQQPNPKIDFSSTPFFVNASLKTWDANGMPRRAAVSSFGIGGTNAHLVLEEAPSPSELAPDERPVQLLQVSARTEAALTTLRQRLATDLSERTDLELADVAYTLRTGRRQMKRRAAVVARDITEAAAALTDPERLITGMAGARAPQLAFLFSGQGSQYAGMGADLYRTEPVFREVIDTCDAILRDVAGHDVSSLLLAEGEAKTHHDDALRQTANTQPALFAVEYALAELWRSWGVRPDAMVGHSIGEYVAATVAGVFTLPDALRLVSARGRLMQGMPAGSMLAVHTDVADVRRRMPDGLAVSVVNGPGTCVVG
;
A
#
# COMPACT_ATOMS: atom_id res chain seq x y z
N MET A 1 -27.46 -24.51 -0.23
CA MET A 1 -28.17 -24.91 1.02
C MET A 1 -27.09 -24.97 2.10
N ASN A 2 -27.01 -24.16 3.15
CA ASN A 2 -27.95 -23.29 3.88
C ASN A 2 -27.46 -21.82 3.89
N PRO A 3 -28.36 -20.82 3.83
CA PRO A 3 -28.05 -19.45 4.25
C PRO A 3 -28.36 -19.32 5.75
N THR A 4 -27.32 -19.18 6.57
CA THR A 4 -27.40 -18.81 8.00
C THR A 4 -26.27 -17.80 8.22
N ALA A 5 -26.44 -16.59 8.71
CA ALA A 5 -27.51 -15.94 9.46
C ALA A 5 -27.80 -14.55 8.85
N HIS A 6 -28.86 -13.90 9.30
CA HIS A 6 -29.24 -12.54 8.88
C HIS A 6 -28.08 -11.54 9.05
N GLU A 7 -27.38 -11.22 7.96
CA GLU A 7 -26.86 -9.87 7.77
C GLU A 7 -28.09 -8.97 7.65
N GLN A 8 -28.48 -8.33 8.75
CA GLN A 8 -29.29 -7.13 8.65
C GLN A 8 -28.46 -6.16 7.81
N GLN A 9 -28.92 -5.92 6.58
CA GLN A 9 -28.32 -4.97 5.67
C GLN A 9 -28.28 -3.62 6.40
N SER A 10 -27.09 -3.19 6.81
CA SER A 10 -26.89 -1.91 7.50
C SER A 10 -27.62 -0.82 6.73
N THR A 11 -28.39 0.01 7.42
CA THR A 11 -29.11 1.12 6.76
C THR A 11 -28.16 2.19 6.24
N VAL A 12 -26.92 2.22 6.75
CA VAL A 12 -25.85 3.15 6.36
C VAL A 12 -24.66 2.35 5.80
N GLU A 13 -24.19 2.74 4.62
CA GLU A 13 -23.02 2.11 3.97
C GLU A 13 -21.78 2.23 4.88
N PRO A 14 -21.17 1.10 5.29
CA PRO A 14 -19.92 1.09 6.04
C PRO A 14 -18.74 1.57 5.18
N ILE A 15 -17.73 2.16 5.83
CA ILE A 15 -16.55 2.69 5.13
C ILE A 15 -15.32 1.85 5.48
N ALA A 16 -14.71 1.24 4.47
CA ALA A 16 -13.47 0.49 4.61
C ALA A 16 -12.28 1.43 4.74
N ILE A 17 -11.38 1.13 5.67
CA ILE A 17 -10.01 1.64 5.69
C ILE A 17 -9.17 0.67 4.87
N VAL A 18 -8.67 1.11 3.72
CA VAL A 18 -7.94 0.24 2.76
C VAL A 18 -6.45 0.51 2.70
N GLY A 19 -5.99 1.62 3.29
CA GLY A 19 -4.57 1.89 3.45
C GLY A 19 -4.31 2.91 4.55
N LEU A 20 -3.09 2.91 5.07
CA LEU A 20 -2.66 3.83 6.12
C LEU A 20 -1.17 4.13 6.03
N SER A 21 -0.77 5.25 6.63
CA SER A 21 0.62 5.57 6.89
C SER A 21 0.73 6.46 8.12
N CYS A 22 1.84 6.35 8.86
CA CYS A 22 2.15 7.28 9.93
C CYS A 22 3.65 7.47 10.10
N ARG A 23 4.02 8.62 10.64
CA ARG A 23 5.33 8.93 11.19
C ARG A 23 5.11 9.63 12.50
N VAL A 24 5.54 9.00 13.58
CA VAL A 24 5.32 9.47 14.95
C VAL A 24 6.66 9.41 15.71
N PRO A 25 6.77 10.05 16.89
CA PRO A 25 8.00 10.01 17.67
C PRO A 25 8.48 8.57 17.89
N GLY A 26 9.73 8.28 17.51
CA GLY A 26 10.34 6.94 17.62
C GLY A 26 9.89 5.91 16.58
N ALA A 27 9.04 6.26 15.60
CA ALA A 27 8.62 5.35 14.54
C ALA A 27 8.51 6.05 13.17
N GLY A 28 9.26 5.54 12.19
CA GLY A 28 9.31 6.05 10.81
C GLY A 28 8.20 5.52 9.90
N ASP A 29 7.44 4.52 10.35
CA ASP A 29 6.33 3.91 9.62
C ASP A 29 5.34 3.22 10.58
N ALA A 30 4.25 2.66 10.04
CA ALA A 30 3.21 1.99 10.81
C ALA A 30 3.66 0.67 11.46
N SER A 31 4.62 -0.05 10.86
CA SER A 31 5.15 -1.30 11.41
C SER A 31 5.97 -1.01 12.67
N GLN A 32 6.90 -0.06 12.58
CA GLN A 32 7.69 0.38 13.74
C GLN A 32 6.80 0.97 14.83
N PHE A 33 5.73 1.68 14.43
CA PHE A 33 4.77 2.21 15.40
C PHE A 33 4.06 1.07 16.15
N TRP A 34 3.61 0.03 15.43
CA TRP A 34 3.03 -1.15 16.04
C TRP A 34 4.00 -1.86 17.00
N ASP A 35 5.24 -2.08 16.57
CA ASP A 35 6.28 -2.70 17.41
C ASP A 35 6.52 -1.91 18.69
N ASN A 36 6.58 -0.57 18.59
CA ASN A 36 6.72 0.31 19.75
C ASN A 36 5.52 0.20 20.71
N LEU A 37 4.30 0.13 20.19
CA LEU A 37 3.08 -0.02 21.00
C LEU A 37 3.06 -1.35 21.75
N VAL A 38 3.36 -2.46 21.07
CA VAL A 38 3.38 -3.80 21.66
C VAL A 38 4.45 -3.92 22.74
N ASN A 39 5.62 -3.30 22.51
CA ASN A 39 6.74 -3.30 23.46
C ASN A 39 6.61 -2.25 24.57
N GLY A 40 5.52 -1.46 24.59
CA GLY A 40 5.27 -0.45 25.62
C GLY A 40 6.29 0.69 25.61
N VAL A 41 6.78 1.08 24.44
CA VAL A 41 7.76 2.17 24.27
C VAL A 41 7.08 3.53 24.48
N GLU A 42 7.71 4.36 25.32
CA GLU A 42 7.43 5.80 25.42
C GLU A 42 8.53 6.57 24.68
N SER A 43 8.14 7.46 23.77
CA SER A 43 9.06 8.21 22.91
C SER A 43 9.52 9.55 23.51
N LEU A 44 9.33 9.75 24.82
CA LEU A 44 9.68 10.98 25.52
C LEU A 44 11.19 11.18 25.54
N ARG A 45 11.64 12.37 25.15
CA ARG A 45 13.04 12.76 25.32
C ARG A 45 13.16 13.93 26.28
N HIS A 46 14.04 13.78 27.27
CA HIS A 46 14.53 14.89 28.07
C HIS A 46 15.77 15.51 27.42
N TYR A 47 15.82 16.83 27.42
CA TYR A 47 16.89 17.62 26.82
C TYR A 47 17.76 18.26 27.89
N THR A 48 19.05 18.30 27.61
CA THR A 48 20.02 19.04 28.39
C THR A 48 19.81 20.55 28.23
N ARG A 49 20.31 21.32 29.20
CA ARG A 49 20.28 22.79 29.12
C ARG A 49 21.06 23.31 27.91
N GLU A 50 22.12 22.61 27.50
CA GLU A 50 22.91 22.97 26.32
C GLU A 50 22.12 22.76 25.02
N GLU A 51 21.43 21.63 24.88
CA GLU A 51 20.56 21.36 23.72
C GLU A 51 19.42 22.38 23.63
N GLN A 52 18.78 22.72 24.75
CA GLN A 52 17.73 23.75 24.78
C GLN A 52 18.29 25.14 24.40
N ARG A 53 19.48 25.50 24.88
CA ARG A 53 20.16 26.74 24.46
C ARG A 53 20.47 26.73 22.96
N ALA A 54 20.93 25.61 22.43
CA ALA A 54 21.19 25.44 21.00
C ALA A 54 19.91 25.51 20.15
N ALA A 55 18.77 25.06 20.70
CA ALA A 55 17.44 25.19 20.11
C ALA A 55 16.85 26.61 20.21
N GLY A 56 17.58 27.56 20.82
CA GLY A 56 17.17 28.97 20.92
C GLY A 56 16.30 29.30 22.13
N VAL A 57 16.22 28.43 23.14
CA VAL A 57 15.46 28.69 24.36
C VAL A 57 16.12 29.82 25.15
N PRO A 58 15.39 30.90 25.50
CA PRO A 58 15.95 32.01 26.27
C PRO A 58 16.44 31.60 27.65
N GLU A 59 17.56 32.18 28.12
CA GLU A 59 18.16 31.79 29.41
C GLU A 59 17.22 32.01 30.61
N HIS A 60 16.37 33.05 30.57
CA HIS A 60 15.37 33.28 31.63
C HIS A 60 14.33 32.16 31.75
N MET A 61 14.03 31.46 30.64
CA MET A 61 13.16 30.30 30.64
C MET A 61 13.91 29.06 31.14
N LEU A 62 15.19 28.91 30.79
CA LEU A 62 16.04 27.83 31.31
C LEU A 62 16.26 27.90 32.83
N ASP A 63 16.22 29.11 33.39
CA ASP A 63 16.30 29.38 34.83
C ASP A 63 14.95 29.28 35.56
N ASP A 64 13.84 29.15 34.83
CA ASP A 64 12.52 29.00 35.42
C ASP A 64 12.38 27.59 36.06
N PRO A 65 12.06 27.48 37.35
CA PRO A 65 11.89 26.19 38.02
C PRO A 65 10.74 25.36 37.44
N ASN A 66 9.78 25.97 36.76
CA ASN A 66 8.66 25.31 36.09
C ASN A 66 8.98 24.91 34.65
N PHE A 67 10.19 25.15 34.15
CA PHE A 67 10.55 24.78 32.79
C PHE A 67 10.81 23.27 32.66
N VAL A 68 9.93 22.61 31.91
CA VAL A 68 10.00 21.21 31.55
C VAL A 68 10.80 21.06 30.27
N ARG A 69 12.00 20.48 30.38
CA ARG A 69 12.92 20.24 29.25
C ARG A 69 12.62 18.91 28.57
N ALA A 70 11.37 18.69 28.15
CA ALA A 70 10.96 17.47 27.49
C ALA A 70 10.12 17.76 26.25
N ALA A 71 10.28 16.93 25.22
CA ALA A 71 9.50 17.03 23.99
C ALA A 71 9.40 15.66 23.29
N MET A 72 8.37 15.52 22.45
CA MET A 72 8.11 14.35 21.62
C MET A 72 8.34 14.74 20.15
N VAL A 73 9.47 14.34 19.58
CA VAL A 73 9.90 14.80 18.25
C VAL A 73 9.92 13.64 17.27
N VAL A 74 9.44 13.89 16.05
CA VAL A 74 9.61 12.94 14.94
C VAL A 74 11.02 13.05 14.37
N ASP A 75 11.68 11.93 14.17
CA ASP A 75 13.01 11.88 13.58
C ASP A 75 12.98 12.40 12.14
N ASP A 76 14.07 13.05 11.72
CA ASP A 76 14.27 13.54 10.35
C ASP A 76 13.12 14.43 9.84
N TYR A 77 12.49 15.23 10.71
CA TYR A 77 11.39 16.14 10.36
C TYR A 77 11.78 17.19 9.31
N ASP A 78 13.08 17.46 9.15
CA ASP A 78 13.66 18.41 8.20
C ASP A 78 14.06 17.77 6.87
N ARG A 79 14.09 16.44 6.78
CA ARG A 79 14.42 15.67 5.55
C ARG A 79 13.19 15.53 4.65
N PHE A 80 13.41 15.56 3.33
CA PHE A 80 12.36 15.42 2.33
C PHE A 80 12.94 15.10 0.94
N ASP A 81 12.35 14.15 0.20
CA ASP A 81 12.76 13.86 -1.19
C ASP A 81 12.07 14.82 -2.18
N ALA A 82 12.63 16.02 -2.34
CA ALA A 82 12.09 17.04 -3.24
C ALA A 82 12.02 16.57 -4.71
N ALA A 83 13.01 15.81 -5.18
CA ALA A 83 13.05 15.35 -6.57
C ALA A 83 11.97 14.30 -6.86
N PHE A 84 11.59 13.51 -5.86
CA PHE A 84 10.45 12.60 -5.95
C PHE A 84 9.13 13.32 -6.23
N PHE A 85 8.89 14.46 -5.57
CA PHE A 85 7.67 15.25 -5.75
C PHE A 85 7.81 16.37 -6.80
N ASN A 86 8.79 16.26 -7.72
CA ASN A 86 9.04 17.26 -8.76
C ASN A 86 9.11 18.69 -8.18
N MET A 87 9.84 18.84 -7.08
CA MET A 87 9.98 20.06 -6.31
C MET A 87 11.44 20.52 -6.38
N SER A 88 11.67 21.80 -6.61
CA SER A 88 13.04 22.32 -6.53
C SER A 88 13.53 22.32 -5.08
N LEU A 89 14.83 22.21 -4.85
CA LEU A 89 15.40 22.28 -3.49
C LEU A 89 14.98 23.55 -2.77
N ARG A 90 14.95 24.68 -3.50
CA ARG A 90 14.54 25.97 -2.95
C ARG A 90 13.07 25.99 -2.51
N GLU A 91 12.20 25.39 -3.33
CA GLU A 91 10.76 25.27 -3.04
C GLU A 91 10.49 24.32 -1.86
N ALA A 92 11.39 23.36 -1.59
CA ALA A 92 11.33 22.46 -0.44
C ALA A 92 11.84 23.13 0.85
N GLU A 93 12.96 23.87 0.78
CA GLU A 93 13.52 24.62 1.91
C GLU A 93 12.55 25.66 2.49
N LEU A 94 11.80 26.34 1.62
CA LEU A 94 10.82 27.35 2.00
C LEU A 94 9.47 26.77 2.45
N ARG A 95 9.30 25.45 2.37
CA ARG A 95 8.06 24.75 2.70
C ARG A 95 8.00 24.45 4.18
N ASP A 96 6.84 24.64 4.78
CA ASP A 96 6.55 24.11 6.11
C ASP A 96 6.79 22.59 6.14
N PRO A 97 7.54 22.05 7.12
CA PRO A 97 7.75 20.60 7.26
C PRO A 97 6.45 19.82 7.44
N GLN A 98 5.37 20.42 7.95
CA GLN A 98 4.06 19.79 8.08
C GLN A 98 3.47 19.44 6.70
N HIS A 99 3.61 20.34 5.72
CA HIS A 99 3.15 20.09 4.34
C HIS A 99 3.99 19.01 3.65
N ARG A 100 5.31 18.99 3.92
CA ARG A 100 6.22 17.96 3.40
C ARG A 100 5.88 16.59 3.96
N LEU A 101 5.70 16.50 5.27
CA LEU A 101 5.35 15.26 5.95
C LEU A 101 4.00 14.73 5.48
N PHE A 102 2.96 15.57 5.43
CA PHE A 102 1.64 15.15 4.95
C PHE A 102 1.70 14.62 3.51
N LEU A 103 2.48 15.25 2.63
CA LEU A 103 2.65 14.81 1.24
C LEU A 103 3.32 13.44 1.14
N GLU A 104 4.35 13.17 1.94
CA GLU A 104 4.98 11.84 2.03
C GLU A 104 3.97 10.80 2.55
N LEU A 105 3.27 11.11 3.64
CA LEU A 105 2.28 10.21 4.24
C LEU A 105 1.12 9.90 3.27
N ALA A 106 0.60 10.90 2.56
CA ALA A 106 -0.45 10.72 1.57
C ALA A 106 0.00 9.80 0.42
N HIS A 107 1.23 9.97 -0.07
CA HIS A 107 1.80 9.09 -1.06
C HIS A 107 1.94 7.65 -0.55
N THR A 108 2.53 7.48 0.64
CA THR A 108 2.74 6.15 1.24
C THR A 108 1.42 5.44 1.54
N ALA A 109 0.39 6.15 2.00
CA ALA A 109 -0.91 5.56 2.30
C ALA A 109 -1.62 5.05 1.02
N LEU A 110 -1.42 5.70 -0.13
CA LEU A 110 -1.90 5.21 -1.43
C LEU A 110 -1.13 3.97 -1.89
N GLU A 111 0.19 3.95 -1.72
CA GLU A 111 0.98 2.73 -2.01
C GLU A 111 0.56 1.58 -1.08
N ASP A 112 0.32 1.86 0.19
CA ASP A 112 -0.20 0.90 1.16
C ASP A 112 -1.57 0.35 0.74
N ALA A 113 -2.46 1.21 0.24
CA ALA A 113 -3.75 0.81 -0.32
C ALA A 113 -3.65 0.10 -1.68
N GLY A 114 -2.47 0.01 -2.30
CA GLY A 114 -2.30 -0.61 -3.62
C GLY A 114 -2.79 0.23 -4.79
N TYR A 115 -2.91 1.56 -4.64
CA TYR A 115 -3.36 2.45 -5.71
C TYR A 115 -2.23 3.30 -6.31
N ASP A 116 -2.14 3.29 -7.64
CA ASP A 116 -1.38 4.26 -8.44
C ASP A 116 -2.38 5.27 -9.01
N PRO A 117 -2.43 6.53 -8.52
CA PRO A 117 -3.40 7.53 -8.99
C PRO A 117 -3.35 7.74 -10.51
N THR A 118 -2.19 7.51 -11.14
CA THR A 118 -2.04 7.68 -12.60
C THR A 118 -2.71 6.58 -13.43
N ARG A 119 -3.19 5.50 -12.79
CA ARG A 119 -3.91 4.38 -13.42
C ARG A 119 -5.34 4.25 -12.89
N TYR A 120 -5.72 5.05 -11.92
CA TYR A 120 -7.07 5.08 -11.38
C TYR A 120 -7.87 6.16 -12.12
N SER A 121 -9.08 5.82 -12.57
CA SER A 121 -9.91 6.74 -13.35
C SER A 121 -10.96 7.49 -12.51
N GLY A 122 -11.15 7.09 -11.25
CA GLY A 122 -12.12 7.70 -10.34
C GLY A 122 -11.54 8.89 -9.58
N ASP A 123 -12.41 9.58 -8.84
CA ASP A 123 -12.04 10.77 -8.10
C ASP A 123 -11.49 10.43 -6.71
N ILE A 124 -10.29 10.95 -6.44
CA ILE A 124 -9.60 10.80 -5.15
C ILE A 124 -9.63 12.13 -4.40
N ALA A 125 -10.35 12.18 -3.27
CA ALA A 125 -10.47 13.36 -2.40
C ALA A 125 -9.32 13.46 -1.38
N VAL A 126 -9.05 14.67 -0.87
CA VAL A 126 -8.03 14.94 0.16
C VAL A 126 -8.56 15.90 1.23
N TYR A 127 -8.67 15.39 2.46
CA TYR A 127 -9.07 16.18 3.63
C TYR A 127 -7.90 16.22 4.63
N ALA A 128 -7.17 17.34 4.66
CA ALA A 128 -5.95 17.47 5.46
C ALA A 128 -6.16 18.32 6.72
N GLY A 129 -5.31 18.09 7.73
CA GLY A 129 -5.13 18.97 8.88
C GLY A 129 -3.66 19.24 9.14
N VAL A 130 -3.31 20.48 9.50
CA VAL A 130 -1.95 20.85 9.93
C VAL A 130 -2.01 21.83 11.09
N GLY A 131 -0.92 21.96 11.83
CA GLY A 131 -0.77 22.95 12.89
C GLY A 131 -0.58 24.37 12.36
N SER A 132 -0.25 25.29 13.27
CA SER A 132 0.05 26.69 12.96
C SER A 132 1.30 26.85 12.09
N ASP A 133 1.35 27.93 11.31
CA ASP A 133 2.41 28.29 10.34
C ASP A 133 3.70 28.82 11.01
N VAL A 134 4.14 28.19 12.12
CA VAL A 134 5.25 28.67 12.95
C VAL A 134 6.57 28.69 12.18
N TYR A 135 6.78 27.74 11.26
CA TYR A 135 7.97 27.68 10.42
C TYR A 135 8.15 28.95 9.58
N GLN A 136 7.06 29.54 9.08
CA GLN A 136 7.10 30.80 8.36
C GLN A 136 7.71 31.92 9.20
N TRP A 137 7.33 32.01 10.47
CA TRP A 137 7.76 33.07 11.37
C TRP A 137 9.18 32.86 11.89
N VAL A 138 9.48 31.64 12.32
CA VAL A 138 10.73 31.31 13.02
C VAL A 138 11.90 31.05 12.06
N ASN A 139 11.64 30.54 10.85
CA ASN A 139 12.71 30.16 9.91
C ASN A 139 12.78 31.05 8.66
N ILE A 140 11.63 31.52 8.15
CA ILE A 140 11.59 32.27 6.88
C ILE A 140 11.64 33.77 7.13
N ARG A 141 10.70 34.33 7.89
CA ARG A 141 10.60 35.78 8.12
C ARG A 141 11.71 36.33 9.01
N SER A 142 12.20 35.51 9.94
CA SER A 142 13.40 35.80 10.74
C SER A 142 14.69 35.84 9.90
N ASN A 143 14.67 35.34 8.66
CA ASN A 143 15.78 35.35 7.72
C ASN A 143 15.49 36.29 6.52
N PRO A 144 15.94 37.56 6.58
CA PRO A 144 15.66 38.56 5.55
C PRO A 144 16.07 38.15 4.13
N HIS A 145 17.17 37.37 4.00
CA HIS A 145 17.64 36.88 2.71
C HIS A 145 16.72 35.79 2.15
N ALA A 146 16.25 34.88 3.01
CA ALA A 146 15.33 33.83 2.60
C ALA A 146 13.98 34.41 2.15
N TYR A 147 13.44 35.37 2.90
CA TYR A 147 12.18 36.02 2.57
C TYR A 147 12.25 36.88 1.30
N ALA A 148 13.29 37.72 1.16
CA ALA A 148 13.44 38.61 0.01
C ALA A 148 13.64 37.85 -1.31
N SER A 149 14.28 36.67 -1.27
CA SER A 149 14.54 35.85 -2.46
C SER A 149 13.36 34.98 -2.90
N ALA A 150 12.42 34.67 -2.00
CA ALA A 150 11.28 33.81 -2.28
C ALA A 150 10.09 34.56 -2.92
N GLY A 151 9.89 35.81 -2.52
CA GLY A 151 8.67 36.56 -2.83
C GLY A 151 7.48 36.12 -1.97
N TRP A 152 6.54 37.04 -1.75
CA TRP A 152 5.41 36.85 -0.83
C TRP A 152 4.56 35.61 -1.17
N LEU A 153 4.26 35.38 -2.44
CA LEU A 153 3.34 34.31 -2.85
C LEU A 153 3.92 32.93 -2.54
N ALA A 154 5.19 32.69 -2.84
CA ALA A 154 5.85 31.42 -2.59
C ALA A 154 5.90 31.10 -1.09
N VAL A 155 6.15 32.11 -0.24
CA VAL A 155 6.13 31.96 1.21
C VAL A 155 4.71 31.64 1.69
N MET A 156 3.70 32.35 1.20
CA MET A 156 2.31 32.10 1.58
C MET A 156 1.86 30.68 1.22
N VAL A 157 1.98 30.27 -0.03
CA VAL A 157 1.52 28.93 -0.47
C VAL A 157 2.36 27.81 0.14
N GLY A 158 3.61 28.10 0.50
CA GLY A 158 4.50 27.11 1.10
C GLY A 158 4.21 26.80 2.57
N ASN A 159 3.49 27.68 3.27
CA ASN A 159 3.41 27.64 4.74
C ASN A 159 2.01 27.84 5.32
N HIS A 160 1.11 28.51 4.61
CA HIS A 160 -0.24 28.71 5.12
C HIS A 160 -1.03 27.39 5.06
N SER A 161 -1.75 27.08 6.12
CA SER A 161 -2.42 25.78 6.30
C SER A 161 -3.41 25.42 5.19
N ASP A 162 -4.07 26.42 4.58
CA ASP A 162 -4.98 26.27 3.42
C ASP A 162 -4.40 25.44 2.26
N TYR A 163 -3.08 25.40 2.10
CA TYR A 163 -2.45 24.80 0.92
C TYR A 163 -1.95 23.36 1.14
N CYS A 164 -2.11 22.78 2.33
CA CYS A 164 -1.64 21.42 2.60
C CYS A 164 -2.35 20.37 1.72
N ALA A 165 -3.68 20.33 1.76
CA ALA A 165 -4.47 19.37 0.96
C ALA A 165 -4.28 19.59 -0.55
N THR A 166 -4.37 20.84 -0.99
CA THR A 166 -4.29 21.18 -2.43
C THR A 166 -2.90 20.96 -3.00
N LEU A 167 -1.85 21.09 -2.18
CA LEU A 167 -0.50 20.67 -2.56
C LEU A 167 -0.43 19.15 -2.79
N ALA A 168 -1.02 18.35 -1.90
CA ALA A 168 -1.06 16.89 -2.06
C ALA A 168 -1.80 16.50 -3.34
N SER A 169 -3.00 17.07 -3.57
CA SER A 169 -3.75 16.87 -4.81
C SER A 169 -2.94 17.25 -6.04
N TYR A 170 -2.28 18.42 -6.04
CA TYR A 170 -1.46 18.88 -7.17
C TYR A 170 -0.26 17.97 -7.45
N LYS A 171 0.44 17.52 -6.41
CA LYS A 171 1.67 16.72 -6.56
C LYS A 171 1.39 15.26 -6.88
N LEU A 172 0.24 14.74 -6.48
CA LEU A 172 -0.17 13.35 -6.69
C LEU A 172 -1.19 13.19 -7.84
N ASP A 173 -1.61 14.29 -8.47
CA ASP A 173 -2.57 14.32 -9.58
C ASP A 173 -3.97 13.81 -9.18
N LEU A 174 -4.50 14.31 -8.06
CA LEU A 174 -5.78 13.90 -7.48
C LEU A 174 -6.86 14.95 -7.79
N THR A 175 -8.02 14.50 -8.26
CA THR A 175 -9.08 15.36 -8.83
C THR A 175 -10.33 15.54 -7.97
N GLY A 176 -10.46 14.80 -6.87
CA GLY A 176 -11.61 14.92 -5.96
C GLY A 176 -11.54 16.18 -5.07
N PRO A 177 -12.58 16.39 -4.21
CA PRO A 177 -12.60 17.49 -3.24
C PRO A 177 -11.30 17.59 -2.42
N SER A 178 -10.76 18.80 -2.27
CA SER A 178 -9.45 19.01 -1.62
C SER A 178 -9.43 20.29 -0.79
N TYR A 179 -9.33 20.15 0.54
CA TYR A 179 -9.19 21.28 1.44
C TYR A 179 -8.60 20.90 2.81
N THR A 180 -8.03 21.90 3.47
CA THR A 180 -7.54 21.79 4.85
C THR A 180 -8.63 22.24 5.82
N LEU A 181 -8.80 21.55 6.95
CA LEU A 181 -9.74 21.91 8.02
C LEU A 181 -9.06 22.04 9.39
N HIS A 182 -9.72 22.73 10.33
CA HIS A 182 -9.20 23.01 11.67
C HIS A 182 -10.29 22.93 12.73
N THR A 183 -10.17 21.95 13.63
CA THR A 183 -11.04 21.81 14.81
C THR A 183 -10.20 21.51 16.06
N ALA A 184 -9.02 22.12 16.16
CA ALA A 184 -8.02 21.84 17.20
C ALA A 184 -7.66 20.34 17.26
N CYS A 185 -7.72 19.72 18.44
CA CYS A 185 -7.31 18.33 18.65
C CYS A 185 -8.16 17.30 17.91
N SER A 186 -9.40 17.63 17.52
CA SER A 186 -10.30 16.74 16.78
C SER A 186 -10.12 16.80 15.27
N THR A 187 -9.26 17.67 14.76
CA THR A 187 -9.10 17.97 13.31
C THR A 187 -9.06 16.72 12.44
N SER A 188 -8.17 15.77 12.74
CA SER A 188 -8.04 14.56 11.92
C SER A 188 -9.27 13.66 11.93
N LEU A 189 -9.94 13.46 13.08
CA LEU A 189 -11.16 12.63 13.13
C LEU A 189 -12.37 13.33 12.50
N VAL A 190 -12.44 14.66 12.55
CA VAL A 190 -13.44 15.41 11.77
C VAL A 190 -13.17 15.23 10.28
N GLY A 191 -11.90 15.19 9.85
CA GLY A 191 -11.52 14.83 8.48
C GLY A 191 -12.02 13.44 8.07
N VAL A 192 -11.88 12.44 8.96
CA VAL A 192 -12.42 11.09 8.72
C VAL A 192 -13.94 11.10 8.59
N HIS A 193 -14.66 11.81 9.46
CA HIS A 193 -16.11 11.96 9.33
C HIS A 193 -16.50 12.56 7.98
N ILE A 194 -15.90 13.68 7.58
CA ILE A 194 -16.16 14.34 6.30
C ILE A 194 -15.89 13.39 5.12
N ALA A 195 -14.78 12.65 5.18
CA ALA A 195 -14.43 11.68 4.15
C ALA A 195 -15.44 10.54 4.05
N CYS A 196 -15.93 10.00 5.18
CA CYS A 196 -16.99 9.00 5.20
C CYS A 196 -18.27 9.52 4.55
N GLU A 197 -18.69 10.75 4.87
CA GLU A 197 -19.90 11.34 4.31
C GLU A 197 -19.76 11.64 2.81
N ALA A 198 -18.59 12.13 2.36
CA ALA A 198 -18.32 12.37 0.95
C ALA A 198 -18.38 11.08 0.12
N LEU A 199 -17.85 9.97 0.64
CA LEU A 199 -17.93 8.65 0.01
C LEU A 199 -19.37 8.14 -0.06
N ARG A 200 -20.15 8.29 1.02
CA ARG A 200 -21.58 7.92 1.07
C ARG A 200 -22.42 8.74 0.09
N ASN A 201 -22.09 10.01 -0.09
CA ASN A 201 -22.77 10.92 -1.00
C ASN A 201 -22.32 10.78 -2.47
N GLY A 202 -21.26 10.00 -2.74
CA GLY A 202 -20.71 9.85 -4.08
C GLY A 202 -19.96 11.08 -4.60
N GLU A 203 -19.43 11.91 -3.70
CA GLU A 203 -18.59 13.08 -4.06
C GLU A 203 -17.17 12.67 -4.47
N CYS A 204 -16.77 11.44 -4.13
CA CYS A 204 -15.51 10.80 -4.51
C CYS A 204 -15.65 9.27 -4.42
N ASP A 205 -14.69 8.57 -5.02
CA ASP A 205 -14.60 7.10 -5.00
C ASP A 205 -13.58 6.61 -3.96
N ILE A 206 -12.53 7.39 -3.74
CA ILE A 206 -11.50 7.19 -2.72
C ILE A 206 -11.32 8.51 -1.97
N ALA A 207 -11.12 8.45 -0.65
CA ALA A 207 -10.78 9.62 0.15
C ALA A 207 -9.51 9.41 0.97
N LEU A 208 -8.54 10.32 0.84
CA LEU A 208 -7.44 10.44 1.79
C LEU A 208 -7.83 11.43 2.89
N THR A 209 -7.55 11.05 4.13
CA THR A 209 -7.73 11.95 5.25
C THR A 209 -6.70 11.72 6.33
N GLY A 210 -6.27 12.80 6.98
CA GLY A 210 -5.22 12.74 7.98
C GLY A 210 -4.75 14.11 8.40
N ALA A 211 -3.69 14.13 9.21
CA ALA A 211 -3.07 15.37 9.61
C ALA A 211 -1.59 15.19 9.92
N ALA A 212 -0.84 16.29 9.87
CA ALA A 212 0.56 16.36 10.28
C ALA A 212 0.81 17.61 11.14
N THR A 213 1.45 17.43 12.28
CA THR A 213 1.83 18.51 13.20
C THR A 213 3.31 18.42 13.50
N ILE A 214 4.04 19.51 13.33
CA ILE A 214 5.48 19.58 13.66
C ILE A 214 5.69 20.82 14.53
N GLU A 215 6.24 20.62 15.71
CA GLU A 215 6.64 21.71 16.60
C GLU A 215 8.00 22.27 16.16
N VAL A 216 8.05 23.60 15.97
CA VAL A 216 9.25 24.32 15.55
C VAL A 216 9.51 25.48 16.52
N PRO A 217 10.72 25.63 17.07
CA PRO A 217 11.87 24.74 16.94
C PRO A 217 11.62 23.35 17.58
N ALA A 218 12.09 22.29 16.91
CA ALA A 218 11.93 20.94 17.42
C ALA A 218 12.75 20.72 18.71
N GLY A 219 12.19 19.96 19.65
CA GLY A 219 12.85 19.67 20.93
C GLY A 219 12.78 20.80 21.95
N HIS A 220 12.06 21.88 21.64
CA HIS A 220 11.82 22.96 22.58
C HIS A 220 10.96 22.46 23.74
N GLY A 221 11.37 22.75 24.98
CA GLY A 221 10.57 22.46 26.17
C GLY A 221 9.40 23.43 26.34
N TYR A 222 8.74 23.38 27.50
CA TYR A 222 7.65 24.30 27.83
C TYR A 222 7.70 24.68 29.31
N VAL A 223 7.11 25.83 29.66
CA VAL A 223 6.93 26.23 31.04
C VAL A 223 5.61 25.68 31.54
N PHE A 224 5.64 24.92 32.63
CA PHE A 224 4.45 24.40 33.28
C PHE A 224 3.63 25.54 33.91
N ASP A 225 2.32 25.48 33.69
CA ASP A 225 1.32 26.35 34.32
C ASP A 225 0.26 25.45 34.96
N GLU A 226 0.05 25.61 36.28
CA GLU A 226 -0.93 24.83 37.05
C GLU A 226 -2.37 24.97 36.55
N ASN A 227 -2.67 26.07 35.84
CA ASN A 227 -3.99 26.31 35.23
C ASN A 227 -4.02 25.92 33.74
N GLY A 228 -2.89 25.45 33.22
CA GLY A 228 -2.74 24.97 31.85
C GLY A 228 -3.18 23.52 31.68
N ILE A 229 -2.85 22.98 30.50
CA ILE A 229 -3.14 21.60 30.13
C ILE A 229 -1.88 20.74 30.01
N THR A 230 -0.70 21.34 30.17
CA THR A 230 0.58 20.68 30.02
C THR A 230 1.02 20.01 31.31
N SER A 231 1.69 18.86 31.18
CA SER A 231 2.16 18.06 32.30
C SER A 231 3.31 18.75 33.06
N PRO A 232 3.39 18.64 34.40
CA PRO A 232 4.51 19.22 35.16
C PRO A 232 5.85 18.51 34.93
N ASP A 233 5.85 17.29 34.36
CA ASP A 233 7.07 16.48 34.20
C ASP A 233 7.27 15.90 32.80
N GLY A 234 6.36 16.16 31.87
CA GLY A 234 6.47 15.70 30.48
C GLY A 234 5.76 14.39 30.17
N HIS A 235 5.19 13.71 31.16
CA HIS A 235 4.46 12.47 30.90
C HIS A 235 2.94 12.71 30.80
N CYS A 236 2.29 12.01 29.88
CA CYS A 236 0.83 11.92 29.79
C CYS A 236 0.37 10.65 30.52
N ARG A 237 -0.38 10.81 31.62
CA ARG A 237 -0.85 9.69 32.47
C ARG A 237 -2.36 9.56 32.41
N ALA A 238 -2.89 9.17 31.25
CA ALA A 238 -4.32 9.06 31.04
C ALA A 238 -4.97 8.13 32.09
N PHE A 239 -5.98 8.66 32.79
CA PHE A 239 -6.81 7.99 33.80
C PHE A 239 -6.12 7.60 35.12
N ASP A 240 -4.85 7.94 35.30
CA ASP A 240 -4.11 7.65 36.52
C ASP A 240 -4.37 8.68 37.64
N ALA A 241 -4.13 8.28 38.90
CA ALA A 241 -4.19 9.17 40.06
C ALA A 241 -3.21 10.36 39.97
N GLU A 242 -2.07 10.20 39.30
CA GLU A 242 -1.07 11.24 39.08
C GLU A 242 -1.24 11.97 37.73
N ALA A 243 -2.42 11.86 37.10
CA ALA A 243 -2.78 12.63 35.90
C ALA A 243 -2.68 14.15 36.14
N GLY A 244 -1.66 14.80 35.56
CA GLY A 244 -1.34 16.21 35.76
C GLY A 244 -1.36 17.08 34.49
N GLY A 245 -1.64 16.50 33.32
CA GLY A 245 -1.61 17.17 32.03
C GLY A 245 -1.06 16.31 30.90
N THR A 246 -1.00 16.89 29.70
CA THR A 246 -0.45 16.26 28.49
C THR A 246 0.93 16.81 28.13
N ILE A 247 1.64 16.14 27.24
CA ILE A 247 2.78 16.72 26.51
C ILE A 247 2.41 16.85 25.03
N TRP A 248 2.83 17.95 24.38
CA TRP A 248 2.68 18.11 22.93
C TRP A 248 3.74 17.32 22.18
N GLY A 249 3.40 16.90 20.95
CA GLY A 249 4.32 16.15 20.12
C GLY A 249 4.17 16.44 18.64
N SER A 250 5.19 16.00 17.90
CA SER A 250 5.28 16.12 16.45
C SER A 250 5.08 14.78 15.77
N GLY A 251 4.26 14.73 14.73
CA GLY A 251 4.00 13.54 13.93
C GLY A 251 2.78 13.70 13.04
N GLY A 252 2.44 12.64 12.34
CA GLY A 252 1.29 12.64 11.44
C GLY A 252 0.86 11.24 11.02
N GLY A 253 -0.33 11.19 10.43
CA GLY A 253 -0.85 9.98 9.80
C GLY A 253 -1.88 10.32 8.74
N VAL A 254 -2.06 9.40 7.79
CA VAL A 254 -3.07 9.45 6.73
C VAL A 254 -3.70 8.07 6.61
N VAL A 255 -5.01 8.02 6.40
CA VAL A 255 -5.75 6.81 6.01
C VAL A 255 -6.40 7.02 4.64
N VAL A 256 -6.58 5.91 3.92
CA VAL A 256 -7.30 5.84 2.64
C VAL A 256 -8.61 5.09 2.88
N LEU A 257 -9.70 5.71 2.46
CA LEU A 257 -11.06 5.26 2.71
C LEU A 257 -11.80 4.98 1.40
N LYS A 258 -12.65 3.94 1.42
CA LYS A 258 -13.60 3.59 0.36
C LYS A 258 -14.92 3.13 0.96
N ARG A 259 -16.01 3.17 0.19
CA ARG A 259 -17.22 2.41 0.55
C ARG A 259 -16.84 0.92 0.65
N LEU A 260 -17.34 0.23 1.67
CA LEU A 260 -16.98 -1.18 1.89
C LEU A 260 -17.35 -2.03 0.67
N ALA A 261 -18.52 -1.80 0.08
CA ALA A 261 -18.94 -2.51 -1.12
C ALA A 261 -17.95 -2.37 -2.29
N ASP A 262 -17.43 -1.16 -2.52
CA ASP A 262 -16.46 -0.90 -3.59
C ASP A 262 -15.10 -1.48 -3.27
N ALA A 263 -14.68 -1.44 -1.99
CA ALA A 263 -13.43 -2.05 -1.56
C ALA A 263 -13.42 -3.57 -1.80
N LEU A 264 -14.53 -4.23 -1.47
CA LEU A 264 -14.68 -5.67 -1.72
C LEU A 264 -14.77 -5.99 -3.22
N ALA A 265 -15.46 -5.16 -4.00
CA ALA A 265 -15.59 -5.34 -5.45
C ALA A 265 -14.24 -5.21 -6.17
N ASP A 266 -13.41 -4.27 -5.73
CA ASP A 266 -12.07 -4.03 -6.30
C ASP A 266 -11.00 -4.99 -5.75
N GLY A 267 -11.34 -5.81 -4.75
CA GLY A 267 -10.43 -6.77 -4.13
C GLY A 267 -9.38 -6.10 -3.23
N ASP A 268 -9.72 -4.96 -2.63
CA ASP A 268 -8.83 -4.23 -1.73
C ASP A 268 -8.57 -4.99 -0.44
N HIS A 269 -7.38 -4.77 0.14
CA HIS A 269 -7.11 -5.18 1.50
C HIS A 269 -7.85 -4.26 2.48
N VAL A 270 -8.97 -4.74 3.01
CA VAL A 270 -9.70 -4.04 4.08
C VAL A 270 -8.96 -4.25 5.40
N ARG A 271 -8.46 -3.17 5.99
CA ARG A 271 -7.72 -3.17 7.26
C ARG A 271 -8.65 -3.16 8.47
N ALA A 272 -9.69 -2.33 8.39
CA ALA A 272 -10.77 -2.23 9.35
C ALA A 272 -11.98 -1.53 8.69
N VAL A 273 -13.13 -1.51 9.37
CA VAL A 273 -14.31 -0.84 8.86
C VAL A 273 -14.88 0.17 9.86
N VAL A 274 -15.13 1.39 9.39
CA VAL A 274 -15.90 2.40 10.13
C VAL A 274 -17.39 2.06 9.99
N ARG A 275 -17.99 1.55 11.07
CA ARG A 275 -19.43 1.24 11.16
C ARG A 275 -20.25 2.50 11.41
N GLY A 276 -19.78 3.35 12.32
CA GLY A 276 -20.45 4.60 12.67
C GLY A 276 -19.46 5.72 12.92
N ASN A 277 -19.90 6.95 12.64
CA ASN A 277 -19.13 8.15 12.91
C ASN A 277 -20.07 9.31 13.23
N ALA A 278 -19.62 10.23 14.07
CA ALA A 278 -20.37 11.43 14.39
C ALA A 278 -19.45 12.58 14.82
N ILE A 279 -19.90 13.80 14.58
CA ILE A 279 -19.31 15.02 15.11
C ILE A 279 -20.39 15.91 15.73
N ASN A 280 -20.03 16.70 16.75
CA ASN A 280 -20.92 17.74 17.30
C ASN A 280 -20.14 18.91 17.89
N ASN A 281 -20.84 19.82 18.59
CA ASN A 281 -20.21 20.83 19.42
C ASN A 281 -20.86 20.93 20.82
N ASP A 282 -20.04 21.14 21.84
CA ASP A 282 -20.49 21.33 23.23
C ASP A 282 -21.40 22.56 23.41
N GLY A 283 -21.23 23.59 22.57
CA GLY A 283 -21.91 24.87 22.73
C GLY A 283 -21.57 25.51 24.08
N ALA A 284 -22.59 26.05 24.76
CA ALA A 284 -22.48 26.66 26.08
C ALA A 284 -22.61 25.67 27.26
N ARG A 285 -22.67 24.36 26.99
CA ARG A 285 -22.88 23.29 28.01
C ARG A 285 -21.59 22.95 28.79
N LYS A 286 -20.73 23.93 28.99
CA LYS A 286 -19.40 23.79 29.60
C LYS A 286 -19.10 24.99 30.47
N VAL A 287 -18.34 24.78 31.54
CA VAL A 287 -18.05 25.81 32.55
C VAL A 287 -17.16 26.97 32.04
N GLY A 288 -16.48 26.76 30.91
CA GLY A 288 -15.66 27.76 30.24
C GLY A 288 -15.33 27.34 28.82
N PHE A 289 -14.79 28.24 28.00
CA PHE A 289 -14.52 27.98 26.58
C PHE A 289 -13.63 26.74 26.33
N SER A 290 -12.61 26.56 27.18
CA SER A 290 -11.64 25.47 27.04
C SER A 290 -12.01 24.20 27.81
N ALA A 291 -13.09 24.22 28.59
CA ALA A 291 -13.53 23.05 29.35
C ALA A 291 -14.31 22.08 28.45
N PRO A 292 -14.21 20.75 28.66
CA PRO A 292 -15.06 19.81 27.94
C PRO A 292 -16.48 19.77 28.54
N SER A 293 -17.43 19.14 27.84
CA SER A 293 -18.81 18.88 28.30
C SER A 293 -19.12 17.39 28.32
N THR A 294 -19.51 16.87 29.48
CA THR A 294 -19.98 15.48 29.63
C THR A 294 -21.16 15.21 28.69
N GLU A 295 -22.16 16.10 28.64
CA GLU A 295 -23.35 15.93 27.80
C GLU A 295 -23.03 16.07 26.30
N GLY A 296 -22.07 16.93 25.95
CA GLY A 296 -21.58 17.07 24.57
C GLY A 296 -20.91 15.80 24.08
N GLN A 297 -20.05 15.20 24.91
CA GLN A 297 -19.38 13.93 24.60
C GLN A 297 -20.37 12.77 24.54
N ALA A 298 -21.25 12.62 25.54
CA ALA A 298 -22.28 11.58 25.52
C ALA A 298 -23.17 11.67 24.26
N ALA A 299 -23.53 12.88 23.83
CA ALA A 299 -24.35 13.06 22.63
C ALA A 299 -23.64 12.61 21.34
N VAL A 300 -22.34 12.91 21.15
CA VAL A 300 -21.62 12.46 19.95
C VAL A 300 -21.39 10.96 19.97
N ILE A 301 -21.14 10.37 21.15
CA ILE A 301 -20.96 8.94 21.34
C ILE A 301 -22.24 8.19 20.99
N ALA A 302 -23.38 8.63 21.55
CA ALA A 302 -24.70 8.06 21.25
C ALA A 302 -25.05 8.17 19.77
N GLN A 303 -24.72 9.29 19.11
CA GLN A 303 -24.96 9.46 17.69
C GLN A 303 -24.12 8.49 16.85
N ALA A 304 -22.83 8.34 17.14
CA ALA A 304 -21.97 7.44 16.36
C ALA A 304 -22.38 5.96 16.53
N LEU A 305 -22.75 5.54 17.75
CA LEU A 305 -23.29 4.21 18.02
C LEU A 305 -24.64 3.99 17.32
N GLY A 306 -25.50 5.01 17.30
CA GLY A 306 -26.77 4.97 16.57
C GLY A 306 -26.58 4.84 15.05
N VAL A 307 -25.57 5.51 14.48
CA VAL A 307 -25.20 5.34 13.05
C VAL A 307 -24.63 3.95 12.79
N ALA A 308 -23.85 3.40 13.73
CA ALA A 308 -23.30 2.06 13.61
C ALA A 308 -24.36 0.95 13.71
N ASP A 309 -25.50 1.23 14.34
CA ASP A 309 -26.61 0.30 14.58
C ASP A 309 -26.15 -1.02 15.24
N ILE A 310 -25.32 -0.88 16.28
CA ILE A 310 -24.79 -2.00 17.08
C ILE A 310 -25.14 -1.87 18.56
N ASP A 311 -25.19 -2.99 19.27
CA ASP A 311 -25.23 -3.01 20.73
C ASP A 311 -23.89 -2.48 21.30
N PRO A 312 -23.89 -1.41 22.13
CA PRO A 312 -22.69 -0.87 22.76
C PRO A 312 -21.86 -1.90 23.55
N ARG A 313 -22.49 -2.97 24.06
CA ARG A 313 -21.80 -4.07 24.76
C ARG A 313 -20.84 -4.85 23.87
N THR A 314 -21.01 -4.76 22.56
CA THR A 314 -20.10 -5.41 21.60
C THR A 314 -18.83 -4.62 21.35
N VAL A 315 -18.80 -3.33 21.71
CA VAL A 315 -17.58 -2.53 21.69
C VAL A 315 -16.78 -2.86 22.95
N THR A 316 -15.61 -3.46 22.74
CA THR A 316 -14.77 -4.02 23.83
C THR A 316 -13.49 -3.22 24.06
N TYR A 317 -13.24 -2.20 23.24
CA TYR A 317 -12.14 -1.26 23.45
C TYR A 317 -12.51 0.18 23.06
N VAL A 318 -12.02 1.16 23.81
CA VAL A 318 -12.09 2.58 23.46
C VAL A 318 -10.69 3.17 23.49
N GLU A 319 -10.24 3.64 22.32
CA GLU A 319 -9.12 4.57 22.20
C GLU A 319 -9.65 5.97 22.48
N ALA A 320 -9.37 6.44 23.69
CA ALA A 320 -9.91 7.68 24.22
C ALA A 320 -9.17 8.91 23.68
N HIS A 321 -9.77 10.08 23.87
CA HIS A 321 -9.04 11.33 23.79
C HIS A 321 -7.96 11.39 24.89
N GLY A 322 -8.26 10.94 26.12
CA GLY A 322 -7.33 10.53 27.17
C GLY A 322 -6.05 11.37 27.25
N THR A 323 -6.18 12.61 27.70
CA THR A 323 -5.09 13.59 27.73
C THR A 323 -4.30 13.60 29.03
N GLY A 324 -4.69 12.79 30.02
CA GLY A 324 -4.02 12.80 31.32
C GLY A 324 -4.32 14.06 32.12
N THR A 325 -5.39 14.79 31.79
CA THR A 325 -5.75 16.03 32.48
C THR A 325 -6.70 15.75 33.65
N ALA A 326 -6.44 16.41 34.79
CA ALA A 326 -7.19 16.17 36.03
C ALA A 326 -8.69 16.50 35.98
N LEU A 327 -9.13 17.24 34.94
CA LEU A 327 -10.54 17.56 34.66
C LEU A 327 -11.08 16.76 33.47
N GLY A 328 -10.30 16.57 32.39
CA GLY A 328 -10.77 15.96 31.16
C GLY A 328 -11.02 14.46 31.28
N ASP A 329 -10.12 13.73 31.95
CA ASP A 329 -10.22 12.27 32.04
C ASP A 329 -11.51 11.81 32.76
N PRO A 330 -11.93 12.40 33.90
CA PRO A 330 -13.23 12.07 34.51
C PRO A 330 -14.44 12.39 33.63
N ILE A 331 -14.42 13.55 32.95
CA ILE A 331 -15.52 13.96 32.06
C ILE A 331 -15.67 12.98 30.88
N GLU A 332 -14.55 12.51 30.33
CA GLU A 332 -14.55 11.54 29.25
C GLU A 332 -15.13 10.19 29.66
N VAL A 333 -14.70 9.64 30.80
CA VAL A 333 -15.24 8.37 31.29
C VAL A 333 -16.71 8.51 31.66
N GLU A 334 -17.14 9.63 32.21
CA GLU A 334 -18.56 9.90 32.52
C GLU A 334 -19.41 9.98 31.23
N GLY A 335 -18.93 10.68 30.20
CA GLY A 335 -19.61 10.82 28.91
C GLY A 335 -19.76 9.47 28.20
N LEU A 336 -18.71 8.65 28.20
CA LEU A 336 -18.75 7.27 27.69
C LEU A 336 -19.71 6.40 28.51
N SER A 337 -19.62 6.44 29.84
CA SER A 337 -20.43 5.58 30.71
C SER A 337 -21.92 5.88 30.59
N THR A 338 -22.29 7.15 30.44
CA THR A 338 -23.67 7.60 30.22
C THR A 338 -24.33 6.87 29.06
N VAL A 339 -23.60 6.61 27.98
CA VAL A 339 -24.14 5.93 26.79
C VAL A 339 -24.02 4.42 26.89
N TYR A 340 -22.84 3.92 27.29
CA TYR A 340 -22.56 2.47 27.28
C TYR A 340 -23.33 1.70 28.37
N GLN A 341 -23.80 2.38 29.43
CA GLN A 341 -24.59 1.76 30.50
C GLN A 341 -26.09 1.93 30.35
N GLN A 342 -26.56 2.67 29.36
CA GLN A 342 -27.95 3.10 29.27
C GLN A 342 -28.94 1.92 29.37
N ASP A 343 -28.59 0.79 28.76
CA ASP A 343 -29.43 -0.41 28.68
C ASP A 343 -28.79 -1.65 29.33
N THR A 344 -27.76 -1.50 30.18
CA THR A 344 -27.08 -2.64 30.83
C THR A 344 -26.47 -2.36 32.20
N ASP A 345 -26.53 -3.36 33.07
CA ASP A 345 -25.87 -3.38 34.38
C ASP A 345 -24.48 -4.05 34.37
N ASP A 346 -24.02 -4.54 33.21
CA ASP A 346 -22.66 -5.10 33.07
C ASP A 346 -21.59 -4.06 33.45
N ARG A 347 -20.42 -4.49 33.91
CA ARG A 347 -19.32 -3.59 34.29
C ARG A 347 -17.98 -4.18 33.89
N GLY A 348 -16.98 -3.33 33.68
CA GLY A 348 -15.59 -3.75 33.41
C GLY A 348 -15.40 -4.70 32.22
N TRP A 349 -16.24 -4.61 31.18
CA TRP A 349 -16.09 -5.43 29.97
C TRP A 349 -15.30 -4.74 28.86
N CYS A 350 -15.21 -3.41 28.89
CA CYS A 350 -14.61 -2.61 27.81
C CYS A 350 -13.26 -2.03 28.26
N GLY A 351 -12.19 -2.36 27.54
CA GLY A 351 -10.88 -1.74 27.79
C GLY A 351 -10.90 -0.27 27.37
N ILE A 352 -10.25 0.61 28.13
CA ILE A 352 -9.98 2.00 27.72
C ILE A 352 -8.48 2.27 27.76
N GLY A 353 -7.98 3.06 26.81
CA GLY A 353 -6.59 3.50 26.78
C GLY A 353 -6.39 4.74 25.92
N SER A 354 -5.16 5.23 25.86
CA SER A 354 -4.78 6.37 25.03
C SER A 354 -3.38 6.18 24.45
N VAL A 355 -3.23 6.41 23.15
CA VAL A 355 -1.94 6.43 22.45
C VAL A 355 -1.02 7.54 22.97
N LYS A 356 -1.60 8.59 23.59
CA LYS A 356 -0.85 9.76 24.05
C LYS A 356 0.12 9.43 25.17
N THR A 357 -0.08 8.30 25.87
CA THR A 357 0.88 7.81 26.86
C THR A 357 2.19 7.33 26.23
N ASN A 358 2.20 6.99 24.94
CA ASN A 358 3.37 6.53 24.21
C ASN A 358 4.07 7.69 23.47
N ILE A 359 3.30 8.53 22.78
CA ILE A 359 3.82 9.51 21.80
C ILE A 359 3.44 10.96 22.08
N GLY A 360 2.76 11.23 23.20
CA GLY A 360 2.22 12.55 23.50
C GLY A 360 1.01 12.93 22.64
N HIS A 361 0.56 14.17 22.76
CA HIS A 361 -0.54 14.74 22.01
C HIS A 361 -0.04 15.39 20.72
N LEU A 362 -0.29 14.74 19.57
CA LEU A 362 0.17 15.22 18.25
C LEU A 362 -0.69 16.34 17.65
N GLY A 363 -1.21 17.27 18.46
CA GLY A 363 -2.07 18.36 17.98
C GLY A 363 -3.23 17.90 17.07
N GLN A 364 -3.26 18.42 15.85
CA GLN A 364 -4.24 18.11 14.82
C GLN A 364 -4.19 16.64 14.36
N ALA A 365 -3.04 15.97 14.51
CA ALA A 365 -2.82 14.57 14.18
C ALA A 365 -3.12 13.60 15.34
N ALA A 366 -3.57 14.07 16.50
CA ALA A 366 -3.84 13.20 17.64
C ALA A 366 -4.93 12.16 17.35
N GLY A 367 -5.98 12.57 16.65
CA GLY A 367 -7.09 11.70 16.28
C GLY A 367 -6.68 10.57 15.33
N ILE A 368 -5.93 10.90 14.27
CA ILE A 368 -5.47 9.90 13.28
C ILE A 368 -4.48 8.91 13.89
N ALA A 369 -3.63 9.33 14.84
CA ALA A 369 -2.73 8.42 15.53
C ALA A 369 -3.48 7.39 16.39
N GLY A 370 -4.53 7.81 17.10
CA GLY A 370 -5.41 6.91 17.83
C GLY A 370 -6.17 5.96 16.89
N LEU A 371 -6.65 6.46 15.75
CA LEU A 371 -7.29 5.63 14.72
C LEU A 371 -6.33 4.56 14.21
N ILE A 372 -5.12 4.93 13.79
CA ILE A 372 -4.13 3.99 13.25
C ILE A 372 -3.74 2.94 14.30
N LYS A 373 -3.48 3.32 15.56
CA LYS A 373 -3.26 2.36 16.66
C LYS A 373 -4.40 1.36 16.75
N THR A 374 -5.65 1.83 16.66
CA THR A 374 -6.84 0.99 16.83
C THR A 374 -7.02 0.04 15.64
N VAL A 375 -6.74 0.50 14.41
CA VAL A 375 -6.74 -0.36 13.22
C VAL A 375 -5.69 -1.47 13.36
N LEU A 376 -4.45 -1.13 13.72
CA LEU A 376 -3.38 -2.11 13.94
C LEU A 376 -3.75 -3.11 15.05
N ALA A 377 -4.38 -2.64 16.13
CA ALA A 377 -4.87 -3.51 17.20
C ALA A 377 -5.95 -4.51 16.74
N LEU A 378 -6.85 -4.09 15.86
CA LEU A 378 -7.86 -4.97 15.24
C LEU A 378 -7.19 -6.00 14.32
N GLU A 379 -6.29 -5.57 13.44
CA GLU A 379 -5.57 -6.43 12.49
C GLU A 379 -4.76 -7.52 13.20
N HIS A 380 -4.03 -7.15 14.25
CA HIS A 380 -3.19 -8.08 15.00
C HIS A 380 -3.94 -8.84 16.10
N GLY A 381 -5.19 -8.47 16.41
CA GLY A 381 -5.97 -9.07 17.50
C GLY A 381 -5.30 -8.91 18.86
N LEU A 382 -4.66 -7.75 19.12
CA LEU A 382 -3.92 -7.45 20.35
C LEU A 382 -4.26 -6.03 20.84
N LEU A 383 -4.36 -5.85 22.16
CA LEU A 383 -4.56 -4.55 22.80
C LEU A 383 -3.27 -4.10 23.50
N PRO A 384 -2.55 -3.09 22.95
CA PRO A 384 -1.39 -2.49 23.59
C PRO A 384 -1.72 -1.84 24.94
N ALA A 385 -0.71 -1.78 25.82
CA ALA A 385 -0.84 -1.12 27.12
C ALA A 385 -1.02 0.40 26.98
N SER A 386 -1.92 0.98 27.76
CA SER A 386 -1.90 2.40 28.11
C SER A 386 -0.85 2.59 29.20
N LEU A 387 0.21 3.34 28.89
CA LEU A 387 1.35 3.49 29.78
C LEU A 387 1.02 4.38 30.99
N HIS A 388 1.88 4.31 32.01
CA HIS A 388 1.83 5.15 33.22
C HIS A 388 0.54 5.05 34.03
N PHE A 389 -0.16 3.91 33.94
CA PHE A 389 -1.30 3.62 34.81
C PHE A 389 -0.87 2.69 35.95
N GLN A 390 -0.88 3.21 37.17
CA GLN A 390 -0.58 2.49 38.40
C GLN A 390 -1.81 2.42 39.31
N GLN A 391 -2.56 3.52 39.43
CA GLN A 391 -3.76 3.59 40.27
C GLN A 391 -4.84 4.44 39.59
N PRO A 392 -6.12 4.05 39.70
CA PRO A 392 -7.19 4.81 39.07
C PRO A 392 -7.29 6.22 39.65
N ASN A 393 -7.54 7.20 38.79
CA ASN A 393 -7.90 8.54 39.23
C ASN A 393 -9.09 8.50 40.20
N PRO A 394 -8.96 9.02 41.43
CA PRO A 394 -10.00 8.91 42.47
C PRO A 394 -11.29 9.65 42.12
N LYS A 395 -11.29 10.51 41.10
CA LYS A 395 -12.50 11.16 40.56
C LYS A 395 -13.28 10.25 39.60
N ILE A 396 -12.76 9.06 39.28
CA ILE A 396 -13.36 8.09 38.38
C ILE A 396 -13.63 6.80 39.16
N ASP A 397 -14.91 6.49 39.40
CA ASP A 397 -15.29 5.20 39.98
C ASP A 397 -15.40 4.12 38.91
N PHE A 398 -14.25 3.64 38.41
CA PHE A 398 -14.19 2.57 37.39
C PHE A 398 -14.95 1.29 37.80
N SER A 399 -15.09 1.01 39.10
CA SER A 399 -15.84 -0.16 39.56
C SER A 399 -17.33 -0.08 39.22
N SER A 400 -17.84 1.14 39.03
CA SER A 400 -19.21 1.44 38.65
C SER A 400 -19.42 1.63 37.15
N THR A 401 -18.37 1.55 36.31
CA THR A 401 -18.45 1.81 34.86
C THR A 401 -18.29 0.54 34.01
N PRO A 402 -18.58 0.60 32.70
CA PRO A 402 -18.23 -0.44 31.73
C PRO A 402 -16.73 -0.67 31.57
N PHE A 403 -15.93 0.30 32.00
CA PHE A 403 -14.57 0.48 31.53
C PHE A 403 -13.54 0.00 32.54
N PHE A 404 -12.44 -0.53 32.05
CA PHE A 404 -11.21 -0.73 32.82
C PHE A 404 -10.02 -0.23 31.99
N VAL A 405 -9.01 0.36 32.64
CA VAL A 405 -7.82 0.81 31.91
C VAL A 405 -7.00 -0.39 31.46
N ASN A 406 -6.69 -0.47 30.16
CA ASN A 406 -5.86 -1.55 29.62
C ASN A 406 -4.38 -1.27 29.89
N ALA A 407 -3.91 -1.61 31.09
CA ALA A 407 -2.55 -1.28 31.55
C ALA A 407 -1.45 -2.28 31.13
N SER A 408 -1.80 -3.33 30.39
CA SER A 408 -0.86 -4.36 29.91
C SER A 408 -1.24 -4.85 28.52
N LEU A 409 -0.27 -5.36 27.76
CA LEU A 409 -0.54 -6.05 26.50
C LEU A 409 -1.47 -7.25 26.74
N LYS A 410 -2.52 -7.38 25.92
CA LYS A 410 -3.47 -8.50 25.98
C LYS A 410 -3.84 -8.99 24.60
N THR A 411 -4.10 -10.29 24.47
CA THR A 411 -4.85 -10.83 23.34
C THR A 411 -6.25 -10.23 23.33
N TRP A 412 -6.70 -9.83 22.15
CA TRP A 412 -8.05 -9.33 21.94
C TRP A 412 -8.89 -10.46 21.34
N ASP A 413 -9.70 -11.11 22.15
CA ASP A 413 -10.55 -12.21 21.67
C ASP A 413 -11.84 -11.67 21.03
N ALA A 414 -12.21 -12.22 19.88
CA ALA A 414 -13.45 -11.89 19.17
C ALA A 414 -14.71 -12.39 19.93
N ASN A 415 -14.57 -13.41 20.78
CA ASN A 415 -15.67 -13.94 21.60
C ASN A 415 -16.95 -14.30 20.81
N GLY A 416 -16.80 -14.75 19.56
CA GLY A 416 -17.92 -15.12 18.68
C GLY A 416 -18.63 -13.95 18.00
N MET A 417 -18.13 -12.72 18.16
CA MET A 417 -18.59 -11.51 17.49
C MET A 417 -17.40 -10.81 16.83
N PRO A 418 -17.62 -9.94 15.82
CA PRO A 418 -16.53 -9.13 15.31
C PRO A 418 -15.91 -8.27 16.42
N ARG A 419 -14.58 -8.18 16.47
CA ARG A 419 -13.90 -7.21 17.35
C ARG A 419 -14.33 -5.80 16.99
N ARG A 420 -14.72 -5.02 17.99
CA ARG A 420 -15.17 -3.63 17.82
C ARG A 420 -14.51 -2.71 18.82
N ALA A 421 -14.10 -1.55 18.33
CA ALA A 421 -13.57 -0.47 19.14
C ALA A 421 -14.24 0.86 18.81
N ALA A 422 -14.05 1.83 19.68
CA ALA A 422 -14.35 3.22 19.38
C ALA A 422 -13.11 4.11 19.50
N VAL A 423 -13.08 5.22 18.76
CA VAL A 423 -12.00 6.21 18.80
C VAL A 423 -12.60 7.59 19.03
N SER A 424 -12.13 8.28 20.07
CA SER A 424 -12.59 9.63 20.45
C SER A 424 -11.52 10.69 20.21
N SER A 425 -11.93 11.88 19.76
CA SER A 425 -11.09 13.08 19.85
C SER A 425 -11.91 14.33 20.09
N PHE A 426 -11.52 15.11 21.09
CA PHE A 426 -12.27 16.27 21.56
C PHE A 426 -11.41 17.52 21.43
N GLY A 427 -11.85 18.45 20.58
CA GLY A 427 -11.13 19.70 20.32
C GLY A 427 -11.40 20.74 21.39
N ILE A 428 -10.38 21.48 21.81
CA ILE A 428 -10.55 22.71 22.59
C ILE A 428 -11.51 23.65 21.83
N GLY A 429 -12.48 24.24 22.54
CA GLY A 429 -13.61 24.97 21.96
C GLY A 429 -14.87 24.10 21.80
N GLY A 430 -14.73 22.78 21.91
CA GLY A 430 -15.81 21.82 22.12
C GLY A 430 -16.29 21.06 20.88
N THR A 431 -15.53 21.05 19.79
CA THR A 431 -15.86 20.21 18.62
C THR A 431 -15.42 18.77 18.88
N ASN A 432 -16.38 17.87 19.01
CA ASN A 432 -16.13 16.47 19.35
C ASN A 432 -16.29 15.57 18.12
N ALA A 433 -15.49 14.52 18.06
CA ALA A 433 -15.60 13.46 17.06
C ALA A 433 -15.52 12.08 17.73
N HIS A 434 -16.36 11.15 17.28
CA HIS A 434 -16.35 9.76 17.75
C HIS A 434 -16.58 8.81 16.57
N LEU A 435 -15.74 7.78 16.47
CA LEU A 435 -15.84 6.72 15.46
C LEU A 435 -16.07 5.37 16.13
N VAL A 436 -16.83 4.50 15.47
CA VAL A 436 -17.02 3.09 15.83
C VAL A 436 -16.41 2.24 14.71
N LEU A 437 -15.46 1.41 15.08
CA LEU A 437 -14.70 0.52 14.20
C LEU A 437 -15.07 -0.94 14.44
N GLU A 438 -14.97 -1.72 13.39
CA GLU A 438 -15.07 -3.18 13.41
C GLU A 438 -13.88 -3.77 12.66
N GLU A 439 -13.43 -4.96 13.07
CA GLU A 439 -12.42 -5.71 12.33
C GLU A 439 -12.85 -5.98 10.88
N ALA A 440 -11.86 -6.15 10.01
CA ALA A 440 -12.10 -6.45 8.60
C ALA A 440 -12.88 -7.76 8.41
N PRO A 441 -13.72 -7.86 7.37
CA PRO A 441 -14.31 -9.15 7.00
C PRO A 441 -13.20 -10.15 6.66
N SER A 442 -13.43 -11.43 6.95
CA SER A 442 -12.46 -12.48 6.63
C SER A 442 -12.19 -12.49 5.12
N PRO A 443 -10.91 -12.52 4.70
CA PRO A 443 -10.56 -12.63 3.29
C PRO A 443 -11.19 -13.88 2.66
N SER A 444 -11.64 -13.79 1.40
CA SER A 444 -12.02 -14.98 0.66
C SER A 444 -10.75 -15.78 0.33
N GLU A 445 -10.74 -17.08 0.64
CA GLU A 445 -9.65 -17.96 0.20
C GLU A 445 -9.57 -17.97 -1.34
N LEU A 446 -8.45 -17.47 -1.87
CA LEU A 446 -8.13 -17.57 -3.29
C LEU A 446 -7.49 -18.94 -3.58
N ALA A 447 -7.72 -19.46 -4.77
CA ALA A 447 -7.02 -20.65 -5.22
C ALA A 447 -5.51 -20.35 -5.35
N PRO A 448 -4.62 -21.27 -4.94
CA PRO A 448 -3.18 -21.09 -5.11
C PRO A 448 -2.80 -20.89 -6.59
N ASP A 449 -1.78 -20.07 -6.85
CA ASP A 449 -1.20 -19.95 -8.19
C ASP A 449 -0.52 -21.28 -8.58
N GLU A 450 -0.81 -21.78 -9.79
CA GLU A 450 -0.21 -22.99 -10.35
C GLU A 450 1.24 -22.75 -10.86
N ARG A 451 1.66 -21.49 -10.98
CA ARG A 451 2.97 -21.12 -11.53
C ARG A 451 4.10 -21.41 -10.53
N PRO A 452 5.11 -22.21 -10.90
CA PRO A 452 6.20 -22.57 -10.00
C PRO A 452 7.26 -21.47 -9.84
N VAL A 453 7.20 -20.41 -10.66
CA VAL A 453 8.15 -19.28 -10.63
C VAL A 453 7.40 -17.97 -10.73
N GLN A 454 7.89 -16.96 -10.03
CA GLN A 454 7.31 -15.64 -9.96
C GLN A 454 8.34 -14.57 -10.39
N LEU A 455 7.85 -13.52 -11.05
CA LEU A 455 8.66 -12.38 -11.51
C LEU A 455 8.40 -11.18 -10.60
N LEU A 456 9.38 -10.85 -9.75
CA LEU A 456 9.28 -9.69 -8.88
C LEU A 456 9.89 -8.49 -9.59
N GLN A 457 9.14 -7.40 -9.63
CA GLN A 457 9.55 -6.15 -10.30
C GLN A 457 9.58 -5.02 -9.29
N VAL A 458 10.72 -4.34 -9.20
CA VAL A 458 10.87 -3.15 -8.35
C VAL A 458 11.39 -2.00 -9.17
N SER A 459 10.95 -0.79 -8.82
CA SER A 459 11.34 0.40 -9.56
C SER A 459 11.48 1.61 -8.65
N ALA A 460 12.35 2.54 -9.04
CA ALA A 460 12.54 3.80 -8.34
C ALA A 460 12.93 4.92 -9.31
N ARG A 461 12.99 6.16 -8.82
CA ARG A 461 13.47 7.30 -9.61
C ARG A 461 14.99 7.35 -9.74
N THR A 462 15.72 6.85 -8.74
CA THR A 462 17.18 6.88 -8.67
C THR A 462 17.74 5.48 -8.42
N GLU A 463 19.01 5.27 -8.77
CA GLU A 463 19.70 3.99 -8.54
C GLU A 463 19.87 3.68 -7.04
N ALA A 464 20.14 4.72 -6.25
CA ALA A 464 20.26 4.61 -4.79
C ALA A 464 18.92 4.16 -4.18
N ALA A 465 17.80 4.81 -4.55
CA ALA A 465 16.48 4.42 -4.07
C ALA A 465 16.09 3.00 -4.52
N LEU A 466 16.44 2.60 -5.75
CA LEU A 466 16.20 1.22 -6.22
C LEU A 466 16.97 0.19 -5.39
N THR A 467 18.23 0.50 -5.06
CA THR A 467 19.07 -0.36 -4.22
C THR A 467 18.50 -0.47 -2.81
N THR A 468 18.14 0.65 -2.18
CA THR A 468 17.52 0.66 -0.84
C THR A 468 16.20 -0.10 -0.82
N LEU A 469 15.33 0.11 -1.81
CA LEU A 469 14.03 -0.59 -1.90
C LEU A 469 14.23 -2.10 -2.02
N ARG A 470 15.18 -2.55 -2.85
CA ARG A 470 15.50 -3.97 -3.00
C ARG A 470 16.01 -4.59 -1.70
N GLN A 471 16.89 -3.89 -1.00
CA GLN A 471 17.44 -4.37 0.27
C GLN A 471 16.35 -4.49 1.33
N ARG A 472 15.49 -3.47 1.46
CA ARG A 472 14.33 -3.51 2.36
C ARG A 472 13.40 -4.66 2.03
N LEU A 473 12.98 -4.78 0.76
CA LEU A 473 12.12 -5.89 0.33
C LEU A 473 12.76 -7.26 0.61
N ALA A 474 14.07 -7.42 0.41
CA ALA A 474 14.77 -8.67 0.73
C ALA A 474 14.74 -8.98 2.24
N THR A 475 14.92 -7.96 3.09
CA THR A 475 14.78 -8.09 4.55
C THR A 475 13.36 -8.47 4.93
N ASP A 476 12.37 -7.73 4.45
CA ASP A 476 10.94 -7.96 4.77
C ASP A 476 10.52 -9.38 4.37
N LEU A 477 10.91 -9.83 3.17
CA LEU A 477 10.65 -11.19 2.69
C LEU A 477 11.34 -12.25 3.56
N SER A 478 12.52 -11.98 4.10
CA SER A 478 13.24 -12.94 4.95
C SER A 478 12.62 -13.08 6.34
N GLU A 479 11.93 -12.05 6.82
CA GLU A 479 11.30 -12.01 8.15
C GLU A 479 9.86 -12.55 8.13
N ARG A 480 9.20 -12.56 6.96
CA ARG A 480 7.81 -12.97 6.79
C ARG A 480 7.70 -14.36 6.12
N THR A 481 7.36 -15.36 6.93
CA THR A 481 7.20 -16.76 6.47
C THR A 481 5.77 -17.12 6.07
N ASP A 482 4.83 -16.19 6.26
CA ASP A 482 3.40 -16.33 6.00
C ASP A 482 2.96 -15.78 4.63
N LEU A 483 3.90 -15.26 3.83
CA LEU A 483 3.60 -14.66 2.52
C LEU A 483 3.70 -15.68 1.39
N GLU A 484 2.74 -15.61 0.47
CA GLU A 484 2.81 -16.29 -0.82
C GLU A 484 3.54 -15.42 -1.85
N LEU A 485 4.52 -15.99 -2.55
CA LEU A 485 5.37 -15.23 -3.48
C LEU A 485 4.57 -14.65 -4.66
N ALA A 486 3.51 -15.34 -5.09
CA ALA A 486 2.63 -14.89 -6.16
C ALA A 486 1.92 -13.57 -5.79
N ASP A 487 1.46 -13.44 -4.55
CA ASP A 487 0.79 -12.23 -4.05
C ASP A 487 1.76 -11.05 -3.96
N VAL A 488 3.01 -11.31 -3.57
CA VAL A 488 4.07 -10.30 -3.59
C VAL A 488 4.32 -9.82 -5.02
N ALA A 489 4.48 -10.74 -5.97
CA ALA A 489 4.71 -10.40 -7.38
C ALA A 489 3.53 -9.62 -7.99
N TYR A 490 2.30 -10.03 -7.68
CA TYR A 490 1.08 -9.33 -8.06
C TYR A 490 1.09 -7.89 -7.51
N THR A 491 1.28 -7.74 -6.21
CA THR A 491 1.26 -6.43 -5.51
C THR A 491 2.31 -5.47 -6.05
N LEU A 492 3.53 -5.95 -6.30
CA LEU A 492 4.61 -5.16 -6.89
C LEU A 492 4.29 -4.69 -8.32
N ARG A 493 3.45 -5.43 -9.05
CA ARG A 493 3.08 -5.13 -10.43
C ARG A 493 1.89 -4.18 -10.52
N THR A 494 0.82 -4.48 -9.78
CA THR A 494 -0.47 -3.81 -9.86
C THR A 494 -0.54 -2.62 -8.91
N GLY A 495 -0.11 -2.83 -7.66
CA GLY A 495 -0.22 -1.85 -6.57
C GLY A 495 0.94 -0.87 -6.44
N ARG A 496 1.91 -0.86 -7.36
CA ARG A 496 3.06 0.07 -7.34
C ARG A 496 3.21 0.82 -8.65
N ARG A 497 3.60 2.10 -8.51
CA ARG A 497 3.94 2.94 -9.67
C ARG A 497 5.24 2.47 -10.32
N GLN A 498 5.19 2.21 -11.63
CA GLN A 498 6.36 1.81 -12.40
C GLN A 498 7.21 3.02 -12.78
N MET A 499 8.43 3.10 -12.22
CA MET A 499 9.37 4.21 -12.39
C MET A 499 10.49 3.88 -13.40
N LYS A 500 11.40 4.84 -13.61
CA LYS A 500 12.42 4.77 -14.68
C LYS A 500 13.52 3.75 -14.41
N ARG A 501 14.06 3.69 -13.19
CA ARG A 501 15.08 2.71 -12.80
C ARG A 501 14.35 1.45 -12.36
N ARG A 502 14.65 0.31 -12.98
CA ARG A 502 13.92 -0.95 -12.75
C ARG A 502 14.90 -2.07 -12.47
N ALA A 503 14.48 -2.97 -11.61
CA ALA A 503 15.12 -4.25 -11.38
C ALA A 503 14.05 -5.35 -11.36
N ALA A 504 14.44 -6.54 -11.80
CA ALA A 504 13.60 -7.72 -11.72
C ALA A 504 14.41 -8.96 -11.33
N VAL A 505 13.74 -9.88 -10.63
CA VAL A 505 14.27 -11.19 -10.27
C VAL A 505 13.22 -12.27 -10.53
N VAL A 506 13.68 -13.46 -10.85
CA VAL A 506 12.83 -14.66 -10.97
C VAL A 506 13.18 -15.61 -9.83
N ALA A 507 12.17 -16.05 -9.10
CA ALA A 507 12.30 -16.92 -7.93
C ALA A 507 11.14 -17.89 -7.81
N ARG A 508 11.35 -19.03 -7.16
CA ARG A 508 10.31 -20.05 -6.89
C ARG A 508 9.65 -19.90 -5.54
N ASP A 509 10.36 -19.29 -4.59
CA ASP A 509 9.88 -19.10 -3.22
C ASP A 509 10.47 -17.82 -2.61
N ILE A 510 9.95 -17.45 -1.44
CA ILE A 510 10.31 -16.25 -0.68
C ILE A 510 11.82 -16.21 -0.36
N THR A 511 12.41 -17.36 -0.01
CA THR A 511 13.85 -17.44 0.35
C THR A 511 14.73 -17.17 -0.87
N GLU A 512 14.40 -17.79 -1.99
CA GLU A 512 15.07 -17.58 -3.26
C GLU A 512 14.93 -16.13 -3.74
N ALA A 513 13.75 -15.53 -3.56
CA ALA A 513 13.48 -14.14 -3.92
C ALA A 513 14.31 -13.14 -3.11
N ALA A 514 14.34 -13.30 -1.78
CA ALA A 514 15.13 -12.46 -0.89
C ALA A 514 16.63 -12.49 -1.24
N ALA A 515 17.18 -13.70 -1.48
CA ALA A 515 18.55 -13.86 -1.93
C ALA A 515 18.79 -13.17 -3.29
N ALA A 516 17.92 -13.43 -4.27
CA ALA A 516 18.05 -12.88 -5.62
C ALA A 516 17.97 -11.35 -5.67
N LEU A 517 17.19 -10.71 -4.79
CA LEU A 517 17.09 -9.24 -4.73
C LEU A 517 18.39 -8.53 -4.30
N THR A 518 19.30 -9.28 -3.68
CA THR A 518 20.59 -8.76 -3.21
C THR A 518 21.79 -9.25 -4.05
N ASP A 519 21.60 -10.26 -4.89
CA ASP A 519 22.64 -10.89 -5.71
C ASP A 519 22.77 -10.24 -7.11
N PRO A 520 23.85 -9.49 -7.40
CA PRO A 520 24.05 -8.84 -8.70
C PRO A 520 24.03 -9.77 -9.91
N GLU A 521 24.37 -11.06 -9.76
CA GLU A 521 24.42 -12.01 -10.88
C GLU A 521 23.03 -12.50 -11.31
N ARG A 522 22.07 -12.48 -10.37
CA ARG A 522 20.67 -12.89 -10.62
C ARG A 522 19.76 -11.73 -11.00
N LEU A 523 20.30 -10.51 -10.95
CA LEU A 523 19.55 -9.29 -11.08
C LEU A 523 19.50 -8.78 -12.52
N ILE A 524 18.28 -8.59 -13.01
CA ILE A 524 18.04 -7.96 -14.31
C ILE A 524 17.73 -6.49 -14.03
N THR A 525 18.67 -5.60 -14.34
CA THR A 525 18.48 -4.15 -14.17
C THR A 525 18.32 -3.44 -15.50
N GLY A 526 17.60 -2.33 -15.49
CA GLY A 526 17.38 -1.54 -16.69
C GLY A 526 16.86 -0.14 -16.40
N MET A 527 16.94 0.72 -17.42
CA MET A 527 16.34 2.05 -17.39
C MET A 527 15.28 2.12 -18.48
N ALA A 528 14.03 2.39 -18.09
CA ALA A 528 12.95 2.54 -19.03
C ALA A 528 13.14 3.80 -19.88
N GLY A 529 13.03 3.63 -21.20
CA GLY A 529 13.03 4.74 -22.16
C GLY A 529 11.76 5.58 -22.08
N ALA A 530 11.77 6.76 -22.71
CA ALA A 530 10.59 7.63 -22.78
C ALA A 530 9.46 7.06 -23.67
N ARG A 531 9.78 6.11 -24.55
CA ARG A 531 8.84 5.41 -25.42
C ARG A 531 9.09 3.90 -25.30
N ALA A 532 8.04 3.11 -25.48
CA ALA A 532 8.18 1.68 -25.62
C ALA A 532 9.04 1.36 -26.85
N PRO A 533 9.97 0.38 -26.78
CA PRO A 533 10.72 -0.06 -27.95
C PRO A 533 9.80 -0.72 -28.97
N GLN A 534 10.15 -0.62 -30.25
CA GLN A 534 9.50 -1.44 -31.27
C GLN A 534 9.90 -2.90 -31.08
N LEU A 535 8.92 -3.79 -31.12
CA LEU A 535 9.11 -5.21 -30.85
C LEU A 535 8.84 -6.04 -32.10
N ALA A 536 9.76 -6.96 -32.42
CA ALA A 536 9.55 -7.95 -33.46
C ALA A 536 9.44 -9.36 -32.86
N PHE A 537 8.42 -10.14 -33.24
CA PHE A 537 8.42 -11.58 -32.98
C PHE A 537 9.10 -12.30 -34.14
N LEU A 538 10.02 -13.21 -33.80
CA LEU A 538 10.75 -14.03 -34.76
C LEU A 538 10.34 -15.49 -34.57
N PHE A 539 9.70 -16.05 -35.58
CA PHE A 539 9.16 -17.41 -35.61
C PHE A 539 10.16 -18.34 -36.28
N SER A 540 10.46 -19.46 -35.62
CA SER A 540 11.59 -20.30 -35.99
C SER A 540 11.26 -21.26 -37.15
N GLY A 541 12.30 -21.76 -37.79
CA GLY A 541 12.17 -22.78 -38.81
C GLY A 541 12.16 -24.19 -38.24
N GLN A 542 12.05 -25.18 -39.11
CA GLN A 542 12.27 -26.57 -38.72
C GLN A 542 13.74 -26.77 -38.32
N GLY A 543 13.97 -27.48 -37.21
CA GLY A 543 15.30 -27.70 -36.60
C GLY A 543 15.39 -27.28 -35.13
N SER A 544 14.40 -26.53 -34.62
CA SER A 544 14.32 -26.10 -33.22
C SER A 544 13.60 -27.09 -32.30
N GLN A 545 12.96 -28.12 -32.86
CA GLN A 545 12.18 -29.09 -32.10
C GLN A 545 13.04 -30.02 -31.24
N TYR A 546 12.49 -30.40 -30.09
CA TYR A 546 13.01 -31.46 -29.23
C TYR A 546 11.85 -32.08 -28.43
N ALA A 547 11.93 -33.37 -28.11
CA ALA A 547 10.92 -34.00 -27.25
C ALA A 547 10.84 -33.28 -25.89
N GLY A 548 9.61 -32.96 -25.44
CA GLY A 548 9.40 -32.17 -24.22
C GLY A 548 9.29 -30.65 -24.44
N MET A 549 9.41 -30.14 -25.68
CA MET A 549 9.31 -28.70 -25.92
C MET A 549 7.94 -28.16 -25.48
N GLY A 550 7.93 -27.23 -24.52
CA GLY A 550 6.69 -26.63 -23.99
C GLY A 550 5.91 -27.48 -22.98
N ALA A 551 6.42 -28.65 -22.57
CA ALA A 551 5.72 -29.52 -21.60
C ALA A 551 5.44 -28.83 -20.26
N ASP A 552 6.42 -28.08 -19.73
CA ASP A 552 6.25 -27.35 -18.48
C ASP A 552 5.23 -26.22 -18.63
N LEU A 553 5.28 -25.47 -19.74
CA LEU A 553 4.28 -24.43 -20.04
C LEU A 553 2.87 -25.00 -20.18
N TYR A 554 2.71 -26.18 -20.78
CA TYR A 554 1.42 -26.86 -20.85
C TYR A 554 0.87 -27.18 -19.45
N ARG A 555 1.75 -27.53 -18.50
CA ARG A 555 1.34 -27.83 -17.12
C ARG A 555 1.02 -26.56 -16.34
N THR A 556 1.80 -25.49 -16.51
CA THR A 556 1.79 -24.34 -15.59
C THR A 556 1.16 -23.07 -16.17
N GLU A 557 0.92 -22.98 -17.49
CA GLU A 557 0.34 -21.79 -18.13
C GLU A 557 -0.99 -22.12 -18.82
N PRO A 558 -2.14 -21.73 -18.21
CA PRO A 558 -3.47 -22.03 -18.75
C PRO A 558 -3.69 -21.59 -20.20
N VAL A 559 -3.20 -20.39 -20.57
CA VAL A 559 -3.32 -19.87 -21.94
C VAL A 559 -2.56 -20.74 -22.95
N PHE A 560 -1.35 -21.17 -22.60
CA PHE A 560 -0.56 -22.03 -23.47
C PHE A 560 -1.25 -23.39 -23.64
N ARG A 561 -1.72 -23.98 -22.53
CA ARG A 561 -2.48 -25.24 -22.52
C ARG A 561 -3.72 -25.19 -23.40
N GLU A 562 -4.57 -24.18 -23.22
CA GLU A 562 -5.81 -24.01 -23.99
C GLU A 562 -5.55 -23.90 -25.49
N VAL A 563 -4.50 -23.18 -25.89
CA VAL A 563 -4.12 -23.06 -27.30
C VAL A 563 -3.61 -24.40 -27.87
N ILE A 564 -2.81 -25.15 -27.10
CA ILE A 564 -2.37 -26.49 -27.52
C ILE A 564 -3.56 -27.45 -27.64
N ASP A 565 -4.47 -27.45 -26.67
CA ASP A 565 -5.68 -28.29 -26.69
C ASP A 565 -6.56 -27.99 -27.90
N THR A 566 -6.67 -26.70 -28.25
CA THR A 566 -7.36 -26.25 -29.47
C THR A 566 -6.66 -26.72 -30.74
N CYS A 567 -5.33 -26.61 -30.80
CA CYS A 567 -4.54 -27.11 -31.93
C CYS A 567 -4.71 -28.63 -32.10
N ASP A 568 -4.68 -29.39 -31.01
CA ASP A 568 -4.85 -30.84 -31.03
C ASP A 568 -6.24 -31.25 -31.51
N ALA A 569 -7.29 -30.56 -31.05
CA ALA A 569 -8.65 -30.82 -31.54
C ALA A 569 -8.75 -30.67 -33.06
N ILE A 570 -8.09 -29.66 -33.63
CA ILE A 570 -8.04 -29.45 -35.09
C ILE A 570 -7.18 -30.51 -35.77
N LEU A 571 -6.01 -30.85 -35.20
CA LEU A 571 -5.06 -31.78 -35.80
C LEU A 571 -5.55 -33.23 -35.81
N ARG A 572 -6.36 -33.64 -34.82
CA ARG A 572 -7.07 -34.93 -34.84
C ARG A 572 -7.87 -35.12 -36.12
N ASP A 573 -8.60 -34.10 -36.53
CA ASP A 573 -9.45 -34.14 -37.73
C ASP A 573 -8.63 -34.15 -39.03
N VAL A 574 -7.45 -33.53 -39.03
CA VAL A 574 -6.67 -33.24 -40.24
C VAL A 574 -5.52 -34.23 -40.48
N ALA A 575 -4.85 -34.65 -39.41
CA ALA A 575 -3.63 -35.45 -39.44
C ALA A 575 -3.75 -36.79 -38.70
N GLY A 576 -4.81 -36.98 -37.91
CA GLY A 576 -5.07 -38.23 -37.18
C GLY A 576 -4.13 -38.47 -36.00
N HIS A 577 -3.45 -37.44 -35.50
CA HIS A 577 -2.58 -37.50 -34.33
C HIS A 577 -2.60 -36.20 -33.53
N ASP A 578 -2.21 -36.29 -32.26
CA ASP A 578 -2.22 -35.18 -31.29
C ASP A 578 -0.78 -34.72 -31.07
N VAL A 579 -0.53 -33.41 -31.16
CA VAL A 579 0.80 -32.84 -30.89
C VAL A 579 1.13 -32.96 -29.41
N SER A 580 0.18 -32.78 -28.49
CA SER A 580 0.44 -32.91 -27.03
C SER A 580 1.07 -34.25 -26.66
N SER A 581 0.68 -35.35 -27.31
CA SER A 581 1.27 -36.68 -27.07
C SER A 581 2.77 -36.72 -27.36
N LEU A 582 3.24 -35.94 -28.34
CA LEU A 582 4.66 -35.80 -28.69
C LEU A 582 5.38 -34.81 -27.76
N LEU A 583 4.66 -33.79 -27.29
CA LEU A 583 5.22 -32.77 -26.40
C LEU A 583 5.37 -33.25 -24.95
N LEU A 584 4.43 -34.06 -24.44
CA LEU A 584 4.35 -34.46 -23.02
C LEU A 584 5.08 -35.78 -22.71
N ALA A 585 5.83 -36.34 -23.66
CA ALA A 585 6.53 -37.61 -23.49
C ALA A 585 7.68 -37.52 -22.46
N GLU A 586 7.68 -38.42 -21.47
CA GLU A 586 8.70 -38.51 -20.41
C GLU A 586 9.42 -39.87 -20.40
N GLY A 587 10.58 -39.94 -19.74
CA GLY A 587 11.32 -41.19 -19.55
C GLY A 587 11.74 -41.89 -20.85
N GLU A 588 11.68 -43.22 -20.90
CA GLU A 588 12.02 -44.03 -22.08
C GLU A 588 11.14 -43.72 -23.31
N ALA A 589 9.92 -43.22 -23.09
CA ALA A 589 9.05 -42.78 -24.18
C ALA A 589 9.65 -41.56 -24.90
N LYS A 590 10.41 -40.70 -24.21
CA LYS A 590 10.98 -39.47 -24.78
C LYS A 590 11.87 -39.74 -26.00
N THR A 591 12.69 -40.80 -25.97
CA THR A 591 13.59 -41.13 -27.09
C THR A 591 12.82 -41.57 -28.33
N HIS A 592 11.81 -42.44 -28.16
CA HIS A 592 10.95 -42.87 -29.26
C HIS A 592 10.11 -41.72 -29.83
N HIS A 593 9.66 -40.80 -28.98
CA HIS A 593 8.90 -39.63 -29.43
C HIS A 593 9.79 -38.57 -30.09
N ASP A 594 11.08 -38.50 -29.75
CA ASP A 594 12.04 -37.62 -30.45
C ASP A 594 12.23 -38.09 -31.90
N ASP A 595 12.35 -39.40 -32.15
CA ASP A 595 12.43 -39.95 -33.50
C ASP A 595 11.14 -39.70 -34.30
N ALA A 596 9.98 -39.83 -33.65
CA ALA A 596 8.69 -39.49 -34.27
C ALA A 596 8.58 -37.99 -34.58
N LEU A 597 9.05 -37.13 -33.67
CA LEU A 597 9.02 -35.68 -33.82
C LEU A 597 9.98 -35.18 -34.92
N ARG A 598 11.03 -35.93 -35.25
CA ARG A 598 11.95 -35.64 -36.37
C ARG A 598 11.35 -35.95 -37.74
N GLN A 599 10.25 -36.68 -37.81
CA GLN A 599 9.51 -36.86 -39.06
C GLN A 599 8.82 -35.55 -39.43
N THR A 600 9.10 -35.01 -40.61
CA THR A 600 8.64 -33.70 -41.07
C THR A 600 7.10 -33.56 -41.03
N ALA A 601 6.38 -34.67 -41.23
CA ALA A 601 4.93 -34.72 -41.11
C ALA A 601 4.43 -34.36 -39.70
N ASN A 602 5.20 -34.70 -38.66
CA ASN A 602 4.91 -34.38 -37.27
C ASN A 602 5.58 -33.08 -36.83
N THR A 603 6.81 -32.82 -37.30
CA THR A 603 7.61 -31.66 -36.88
C THR A 603 6.91 -30.33 -37.19
N GLN A 604 6.41 -30.17 -38.41
CA GLN A 604 5.85 -28.89 -38.85
C GLN A 604 4.58 -28.49 -38.09
N PRO A 605 3.55 -29.35 -37.94
CA PRO A 605 2.38 -29.00 -37.14
C PRO A 605 2.73 -28.82 -35.66
N ALA A 606 3.69 -29.58 -35.12
CA ALA A 606 4.11 -29.43 -33.73
C ALA A 606 4.79 -28.08 -33.46
N LEU A 607 5.75 -27.68 -34.31
CA LEU A 607 6.40 -26.38 -34.22
C LEU A 607 5.40 -25.23 -34.39
N PHE A 608 4.47 -25.35 -35.35
CA PHE A 608 3.43 -24.36 -35.53
C PHE A 608 2.59 -24.18 -34.26
N ALA A 609 2.10 -25.28 -33.68
CA ALA A 609 1.24 -25.23 -32.49
C ALA A 609 1.98 -24.60 -31.28
N VAL A 610 3.23 -25.00 -31.05
CA VAL A 610 4.05 -24.46 -29.94
C VAL A 610 4.36 -22.98 -30.15
N GLU A 611 4.82 -22.57 -31.34
CA GLU A 611 5.14 -21.17 -31.60
C GLU A 611 3.90 -20.27 -31.57
N TYR A 612 2.75 -20.76 -32.06
CA TYR A 612 1.48 -20.06 -31.96
C TYR A 612 1.05 -19.91 -30.50
N ALA A 613 1.12 -20.98 -29.70
CA ALA A 613 0.82 -20.93 -28.27
C ALA A 613 1.76 -19.99 -27.49
N LEU A 614 3.06 -19.95 -27.82
CA LEU A 614 4.00 -18.98 -27.25
C LEU A 614 3.62 -17.54 -27.61
N ALA A 615 3.25 -17.28 -28.86
CA ALA A 615 2.83 -15.95 -29.28
C ALA A 615 1.56 -15.49 -28.56
N GLU A 616 0.56 -16.36 -28.43
CA GLU A 616 -0.65 -16.06 -27.65
C GLU A 616 -0.36 -15.87 -26.16
N LEU A 617 0.54 -16.67 -25.58
CA LEU A 617 0.98 -16.49 -24.19
C LEU A 617 1.63 -15.10 -23.99
N TRP A 618 2.59 -14.71 -24.84
CA TRP A 618 3.19 -13.38 -24.78
C TRP A 618 2.14 -12.25 -24.93
N ARG A 619 1.20 -12.42 -25.86
CA ARG A 619 0.10 -11.46 -26.07
C ARG A 619 -0.83 -11.37 -24.86
N SER A 620 -1.08 -12.48 -24.16
CA SER A 620 -1.88 -12.51 -22.93
C SER A 620 -1.23 -11.71 -21.81
N TRP A 621 0.10 -11.65 -21.76
CA TRP A 621 0.85 -10.79 -20.84
C TRP A 621 0.95 -9.32 -21.31
N GLY A 622 0.26 -8.96 -22.41
CA GLY A 622 0.23 -7.62 -22.97
C GLY A 622 1.38 -7.29 -23.93
N VAL A 623 2.24 -8.27 -24.27
CA VAL A 623 3.35 -8.06 -25.21
C VAL A 623 2.84 -8.20 -26.64
N ARG A 624 2.83 -7.09 -27.38
CA ARG A 624 2.32 -7.02 -28.75
C ARG A 624 3.46 -6.73 -29.74
N PRO A 625 3.64 -7.52 -30.80
CA PRO A 625 4.65 -7.24 -31.82
C PRO A 625 4.21 -6.10 -32.73
N ASP A 626 5.14 -5.20 -33.07
CA ASP A 626 5.02 -4.22 -34.15
C ASP A 626 5.35 -4.82 -35.52
N ALA A 627 6.18 -5.86 -35.52
CA ALA A 627 6.57 -6.61 -36.70
C ALA A 627 6.69 -8.10 -36.38
N MET A 628 6.53 -8.94 -37.40
CA MET A 628 6.73 -10.38 -37.28
C MET A 628 7.53 -10.87 -38.48
N VAL A 629 8.47 -11.77 -38.22
CA VAL A 629 9.27 -12.45 -39.25
C VAL A 629 9.25 -13.92 -38.94
N GLY A 630 8.98 -14.75 -39.95
CA GLY A 630 9.04 -16.19 -39.81
C GLY A 630 10.10 -16.78 -40.72
N HIS A 631 10.69 -17.88 -40.28
CA HIS A 631 11.63 -18.64 -41.11
C HIS A 631 10.95 -19.89 -41.65
N SER A 632 10.64 -19.91 -42.96
CA SER A 632 10.02 -21.06 -43.64
C SER A 632 8.69 -21.49 -43.00
N ILE A 633 8.68 -22.49 -42.10
CA ILE A 633 7.46 -22.87 -41.37
C ILE A 633 6.98 -21.77 -40.42
N GLY A 634 7.88 -21.01 -39.81
CA GLY A 634 7.53 -19.90 -38.92
C GLY A 634 6.75 -18.79 -39.62
N GLU A 635 6.83 -18.65 -40.96
CA GLU A 635 6.01 -17.66 -41.69
C GLU A 635 4.51 -17.97 -41.60
N TYR A 636 4.13 -19.25 -41.52
CA TYR A 636 2.73 -19.63 -41.34
C TYR A 636 2.23 -19.21 -39.97
N VAL A 637 3.07 -19.33 -38.93
CA VAL A 637 2.74 -18.86 -37.58
C VAL A 637 2.57 -17.35 -37.59
N ALA A 638 3.57 -16.61 -38.11
CA ALA A 638 3.52 -15.16 -38.22
C ALA A 638 2.28 -14.67 -38.98
N ALA A 639 1.95 -15.32 -40.11
CA ALA A 639 0.77 -15.00 -40.91
C ALA A 639 -0.54 -15.28 -40.16
N THR A 640 -0.60 -16.35 -39.37
CA THR A 640 -1.78 -16.68 -38.55
C THR A 640 -1.95 -15.68 -37.42
N VAL A 641 -0.88 -15.35 -36.69
CA VAL A 641 -0.90 -14.31 -35.64
C VAL A 641 -1.26 -12.94 -36.22
N ALA A 642 -0.86 -12.65 -37.47
CA ALA A 642 -1.25 -11.43 -38.19
C ALA A 642 -2.71 -11.44 -38.70
N GLY A 643 -3.45 -12.55 -38.56
CA GLY A 643 -4.83 -12.68 -39.02
C GLY A 643 -4.99 -12.97 -40.52
N VAL A 644 -3.92 -13.34 -41.23
CA VAL A 644 -3.98 -13.74 -42.66
C VAL A 644 -4.67 -15.09 -42.80
N PHE A 645 -4.41 -16.01 -41.88
CA PHE A 645 -5.05 -17.31 -41.82
C PHE A 645 -5.86 -17.46 -40.54
N THR A 646 -6.95 -18.23 -40.62
CA THR A 646 -7.57 -18.78 -39.42
C THR A 646 -6.70 -19.90 -38.87
N LEU A 647 -6.71 -20.12 -37.56
CA LEU A 647 -5.96 -21.21 -36.93
C LEU A 647 -6.24 -22.59 -37.57
N PRO A 648 -7.50 -22.98 -37.85
CA PRO A 648 -7.79 -24.24 -38.52
C PRO A 648 -7.20 -24.34 -39.94
N ASP A 649 -7.27 -23.26 -40.73
CA ASP A 649 -6.76 -23.28 -42.10
C ASP A 649 -5.23 -23.34 -42.14
N ALA A 650 -4.57 -22.63 -41.23
CA ALA A 650 -3.13 -22.67 -41.09
C ALA A 650 -2.64 -24.07 -40.70
N LEU A 651 -3.27 -24.71 -39.70
CA LEU A 651 -2.93 -26.08 -39.30
C LEU A 651 -3.17 -27.09 -40.42
N ARG A 652 -4.26 -26.96 -41.18
CA ARG A 652 -4.50 -27.78 -42.39
C ARG A 652 -3.37 -27.65 -43.42
N LEU A 653 -2.98 -26.42 -43.70
CA LEU A 653 -1.96 -26.11 -44.69
C LEU A 653 -0.59 -26.64 -44.26
N VAL A 654 -0.23 -26.43 -42.99
CA VAL A 654 1.02 -26.90 -42.40
C VAL A 654 1.09 -28.42 -42.33
N SER A 655 0.02 -29.10 -41.88
CA SER A 655 -0.02 -30.57 -41.85
C SER A 655 0.05 -31.17 -43.25
N ALA A 656 -0.65 -30.58 -44.22
CA ALA A 656 -0.57 -31.00 -45.62
C ALA A 656 0.85 -30.84 -46.17
N ARG A 657 1.50 -29.68 -45.92
CA ARG A 657 2.88 -29.42 -46.31
C ARG A 657 3.85 -30.43 -45.70
N GLY A 658 3.78 -30.65 -44.39
CA GLY A 658 4.64 -31.60 -43.68
C GLY A 658 4.53 -33.02 -44.25
N ARG A 659 3.29 -33.50 -44.47
CA ARG A 659 3.03 -34.81 -45.07
C ARG A 659 3.55 -34.92 -46.50
N LEU A 660 3.34 -33.90 -47.33
CA LEU A 660 3.80 -33.89 -48.71
C LEU A 660 5.33 -33.91 -48.78
N MET A 661 6.00 -33.11 -47.94
CA MET A 661 7.47 -33.09 -47.86
C MET A 661 8.03 -34.42 -47.37
N GLN A 662 7.39 -35.05 -46.38
CA GLN A 662 7.79 -36.38 -45.88
C GLN A 662 7.71 -37.48 -46.95
N GLY A 663 6.79 -37.34 -47.91
CA GLY A 663 6.61 -38.28 -49.02
C GLY A 663 7.54 -38.06 -50.22
N MET A 664 8.37 -37.02 -50.23
CA MET A 664 9.34 -36.77 -51.31
C MET A 664 10.58 -37.67 -51.18
N PRO A 665 11.32 -37.91 -52.28
CA PRO A 665 12.62 -38.55 -52.21
C PRO A 665 13.56 -37.86 -51.22
N ALA A 666 14.44 -38.62 -50.57
CA ALA A 666 15.38 -38.08 -49.60
C ALA A 666 16.31 -37.03 -50.25
N GLY A 667 16.36 -35.85 -49.63
CA GLY A 667 17.32 -34.79 -49.92
C GLY A 667 18.10 -34.42 -48.66
N SER A 668 19.15 -33.61 -48.81
CA SER A 668 20.01 -33.19 -47.70
C SER A 668 20.22 -31.68 -47.76
N MET A 669 20.20 -31.03 -46.61
CA MET A 669 20.55 -29.62 -46.48
C MET A 669 21.90 -29.48 -45.78
N LEU A 670 22.72 -28.54 -46.23
CA LEU A 670 24.04 -28.25 -45.68
C LEU A 670 24.16 -26.77 -45.33
N ALA A 671 24.49 -26.47 -44.07
CA ALA A 671 24.88 -25.14 -43.66
C ALA A 671 26.29 -24.83 -44.18
N VAL A 672 26.44 -23.69 -44.87
CA VAL A 672 27.69 -23.25 -45.49
C VAL A 672 28.10 -21.91 -44.90
N HIS A 673 29.28 -21.87 -44.28
CA HIS A 673 29.85 -20.67 -43.69
C HIS A 673 30.59 -19.81 -44.73
N THR A 674 29.84 -19.30 -45.70
CA THR A 674 30.33 -18.33 -46.69
C THR A 674 29.19 -17.48 -47.23
N ASP A 675 29.52 -16.41 -47.95
CA ASP A 675 28.53 -15.52 -48.54
C ASP A 675 27.76 -16.19 -49.68
N VAL A 676 26.50 -15.81 -49.85
CA VAL A 676 25.62 -16.38 -50.89
C VAL A 676 26.19 -16.20 -52.30
N ALA A 677 26.93 -15.11 -52.54
CA ALA A 677 27.59 -14.86 -53.81
C ALA A 677 28.68 -15.91 -54.11
N ASP A 678 29.40 -16.37 -53.09
CA ASP A 678 30.47 -17.35 -53.19
C ASP A 678 29.89 -18.75 -53.36
N VAL A 679 28.81 -19.06 -52.64
CA VAL A 679 28.04 -20.29 -52.85
C VAL A 679 27.55 -20.37 -54.28
N ARG A 680 26.85 -19.34 -54.79
CA ARG A 680 26.33 -19.34 -56.17
C ARG A 680 27.40 -19.52 -57.24
N ARG A 681 28.65 -19.08 -56.98
CA ARG A 681 29.77 -19.28 -57.92
C ARG A 681 30.34 -20.70 -57.89
N ARG A 682 30.22 -21.41 -56.76
CA ARG A 682 30.85 -22.72 -56.54
C ARG A 682 29.86 -23.88 -56.50
N MET A 683 28.56 -23.58 -56.46
CA MET A 683 27.49 -24.57 -56.33
C MET A 683 27.34 -25.38 -57.62
N PRO A 684 27.44 -26.72 -57.53
CA PRO A 684 27.11 -27.62 -58.64
C PRO A 684 25.66 -27.46 -59.13
N ASP A 685 25.42 -27.84 -60.38
CA ASP A 685 24.06 -27.97 -60.92
C ASP A 685 23.25 -29.00 -60.13
N GLY A 686 21.97 -28.70 -59.90
CA GLY A 686 21.06 -29.58 -59.14
C GLY A 686 20.95 -29.28 -57.64
N LEU A 687 21.69 -28.28 -57.13
CA LEU A 687 21.50 -27.74 -55.78
C LEU A 687 20.86 -26.35 -55.82
N ALA A 688 20.21 -25.96 -54.73
CA ALA A 688 19.64 -24.64 -54.56
C ALA A 688 20.13 -23.98 -53.27
N VAL A 689 20.30 -22.66 -53.31
CA VAL A 689 20.40 -21.88 -52.06
C VAL A 689 19.01 -21.87 -51.44
N SER A 690 18.86 -22.60 -50.33
CA SER A 690 17.60 -22.72 -49.60
C SER A 690 17.35 -21.50 -48.71
N VAL A 691 18.40 -20.98 -48.06
CA VAL A 691 18.29 -19.91 -47.06
C VAL A 691 19.54 -19.05 -47.04
N VAL A 692 19.39 -17.74 -46.82
CA VAL A 692 20.47 -16.81 -46.46
C VAL A 692 20.18 -16.25 -45.06
N ASN A 693 20.85 -16.77 -44.04
CA ASN A 693 20.60 -16.38 -42.64
C ASN A 693 21.29 -15.07 -42.27
N GLY A 694 22.38 -14.73 -42.97
CA GLY A 694 23.12 -13.49 -42.76
C GLY A 694 24.44 -13.49 -43.55
N PRO A 695 25.25 -12.43 -43.41
CA PRO A 695 26.59 -12.40 -43.98
C PRO A 695 27.41 -13.62 -43.53
N GLY A 696 28.07 -14.28 -44.47
CA GLY A 696 28.87 -15.48 -44.21
C GLY A 696 28.11 -16.74 -43.78
N THR A 697 26.77 -16.76 -43.80
CA THR A 697 25.98 -17.94 -43.38
C THR A 697 24.77 -18.17 -44.29
N CYS A 698 24.79 -19.29 -45.02
CA CYS A 698 23.69 -19.73 -45.88
C CYS A 698 23.47 -21.24 -45.78
N VAL A 699 22.35 -21.71 -46.32
CA VAL A 699 22.02 -23.15 -46.39
C VAL A 699 21.77 -23.52 -47.85
N VAL A 700 22.40 -24.59 -48.30
CA VAL A 700 22.16 -25.21 -49.62
C VAL A 700 21.42 -26.52 -49.44
N GLY A 701 20.59 -26.89 -50.40
CA GLY A 701 19.79 -28.12 -50.38
C GLY A 701 19.52 -28.66 -51.76
#